data_AF-A0A4Q9LDC6-F1
#
_entry.id   AF-A0A4Q9LDC6-F1
#
_cell.length_a   1.000
_cell.length_b   1.000
_cell.length_c   1.000
_cell.angle_alpha   90.00
_cell.angle_beta   90.00
_cell.angle_gamma   90.00
#
_symmetry.space_group_name_H-M   'P 1'
#
loop_
_entity.id
_entity.type
_entity.pdbx_description
1 polymer ?
#
loop_
_entity_poly.entity_id
_entity_poly.type
_entity_poly.pdbx_seq_one_letter_code
_entity_poly.pdbx_strand_id
1 'polypeptide(L)'
;MNLRKNIADDILTTAEYWVYRSNEMDQFRFCSGRHFFAENRIYPEFFVCPHAFSFFNHEPLHIFKVDYINDWKIKFRVLNDHIYENSNTPFLFHGSFDVPYPLFSIFAGYMSCDPVVLSENLSYEVFYKLIKILDLLRPISSESLNKFYSSLYRNGLMNSIVFADIVNDAHNYRTRYFNQTRPQEAFMYFFGVLNPSLDACFIPNISVVSIFRKRNQCIDQCFRYTEEIQNLVLKISADSLELLMATPSFNMAIFNWLLSITKISGFYFDNTECSFNPIKCPNVCGFIKINVPKKSPNSLKAVSSTFLLDLSDVNKRRIAHLRFINVDFCFDKIQNIFKENNVSYFEVAYCSVDECHKITESLLKMTEQNIFKLRGVEMKPDDVDRILRSKVRILVLDTCTICKDTVWTPNKSPDFEYEIIHYLQTLNVSSSKLPSDLMQLLLHSFNLENLNISCFEFLPANSSSSMIGLKRKWNCLQIDKYIPSDYLKNLLMEYSVYSLSLCESFIFNDIISFFNTGYFNNSVKTLDLSDNSLTVDFLAIIDNFKNLKRLNLSASLPLSIYSPSNYRFFATLSDLDVSRNNITSTNFEFIACFTSLRSLNISESKIEKGLFTKMLTVELIASLVSLDLSGVHLEFSDFKRFLPCKKLKYLYFKVANDRSLSYYCDILVLTAIKKSLNVLNVEIDRNISIDDLVSLNGLSNLSEVKIICNAFLLVGEENLIKFDFFNPEFRLELCLRHYNLDMYTIEILKEMFQNYSFSIISE
;
A
#
# COMPACT_ATOMS: atom_id res chain seq x y z
N MET A 1 -29.41 -31.54 -37.58
CA MET A 1 -30.86 -31.35 -37.40
C MET A 1 -31.11 -29.84 -37.34
N ASN A 2 -31.66 -29.24 -38.40
CA ASN A 2 -31.69 -27.79 -38.62
C ASN A 2 -32.67 -27.09 -37.65
N LEU A 3 -32.18 -26.59 -36.52
CA LEU A 3 -32.90 -25.71 -35.59
C LEU A 3 -33.40 -24.40 -36.22
N ARG A 4 -32.91 -24.05 -37.41
CA ARG A 4 -33.20 -22.78 -38.11
C ARG A 4 -34.55 -22.71 -38.81
N LYS A 5 -35.30 -23.81 -38.94
CA LYS A 5 -36.61 -23.80 -39.61
C LYS A 5 -37.77 -23.26 -38.75
N ASN A 6 -37.51 -22.91 -37.48
CA ASN A 6 -38.55 -22.49 -36.53
C ASN A 6 -38.38 -21.06 -35.98
N ILE A 7 -37.45 -20.26 -36.53
CA ILE A 7 -37.33 -18.85 -36.14
C ILE A 7 -38.31 -18.05 -37.01
N ALA A 8 -39.23 -17.34 -36.39
CA ALA A 8 -40.23 -16.57 -37.10
C ALA A 8 -39.61 -15.34 -37.80
N ASP A 9 -40.17 -14.97 -38.95
CA ASP A 9 -39.66 -13.92 -39.82
C ASP A 9 -39.61 -12.52 -39.15
N ASP A 10 -40.51 -12.28 -38.19
CA ASP A 10 -40.55 -11.07 -37.35
C ASP A 10 -39.32 -10.96 -36.43
N ILE A 11 -38.83 -12.08 -35.92
CA ILE A 11 -37.60 -12.12 -35.13
C ILE A 11 -36.39 -11.79 -36.00
N LEU A 12 -36.29 -12.39 -37.18
CA LEU A 12 -35.12 -12.21 -38.06
C LEU A 12 -34.99 -10.76 -38.57
N THR A 13 -36.12 -10.08 -38.74
CA THR A 13 -36.17 -8.67 -39.19
C THR A 13 -35.93 -7.66 -38.08
N THR A 14 -36.20 -8.04 -36.83
CA THR A 14 -35.97 -7.19 -35.63
C THR A 14 -34.69 -7.52 -34.88
N ALA A 15 -33.98 -8.59 -35.25
CA ALA A 15 -32.73 -9.01 -34.62
C ALA A 15 -31.63 -7.95 -34.83
N GLU A 16 -31.34 -7.22 -33.77
CA GLU A 16 -30.30 -6.19 -33.74
C GLU A 16 -28.89 -6.79 -33.58
N TYR A 17 -28.78 -8.03 -33.06
CA TYR A 17 -27.52 -8.71 -32.74
C TYR A 17 -27.45 -10.13 -33.29
N TRP A 18 -26.27 -10.47 -33.81
CA TRP A 18 -26.03 -11.73 -34.51
C TRP A 18 -24.73 -12.37 -34.02
N VAL A 19 -24.74 -13.70 -33.95
CA VAL A 19 -23.52 -14.49 -33.76
C VAL A 19 -23.21 -15.27 -35.03
N TYR A 20 -21.94 -15.59 -35.25
CA TYR A 20 -21.41 -16.24 -36.44
C TYR A 20 -20.45 -17.39 -36.08
N ARG A 21 -20.39 -18.44 -36.90
CA ARG A 21 -19.37 -19.50 -36.84
C ARG A 21 -18.78 -19.79 -38.22
N SER A 22 -17.48 -20.07 -38.31
CA SER A 22 -16.82 -20.31 -39.61
C SER A 22 -17.15 -21.65 -40.25
N ASN A 23 -17.42 -22.67 -39.44
CA ASN A 23 -17.84 -24.01 -39.90
C ASN A 23 -18.79 -24.65 -38.84
N GLU A 24 -19.35 -25.83 -39.14
CA GLU A 24 -20.30 -26.49 -38.23
C GLU A 24 -19.69 -26.97 -36.91
N MET A 25 -18.36 -27.14 -36.85
CA MET A 25 -17.61 -27.61 -35.68
C MET A 25 -17.09 -26.45 -34.80
N ASP A 26 -17.14 -25.22 -35.30
CA ASP A 26 -16.67 -24.02 -34.61
C ASP A 26 -17.74 -23.45 -33.67
N GLN A 27 -17.27 -22.84 -32.58
CA GLN A 27 -18.12 -22.10 -31.65
C GLN A 27 -18.61 -20.79 -32.26
N PHE A 28 -19.84 -20.41 -31.90
CA PHE A 28 -20.41 -19.11 -32.27
C PHE A 28 -19.65 -17.96 -31.59
N ARG A 29 -19.40 -16.89 -32.35
CA ARG A 29 -18.78 -15.64 -31.90
C ARG A 29 -19.67 -14.46 -32.26
N PHE A 30 -19.60 -13.37 -31.51
CA PHE A 30 -20.34 -12.15 -31.85
C PHE A 30 -19.95 -11.63 -33.24
N CYS A 31 -20.94 -11.35 -34.08
CA CYS A 31 -20.74 -10.73 -35.38
C CYS A 31 -21.05 -9.24 -35.27
N SER A 32 -20.00 -8.41 -35.28
CA SER A 32 -20.14 -6.97 -35.07
C SER A 32 -20.65 -6.25 -36.32
N GLY A 33 -21.42 -5.18 -36.11
CA GLY A 33 -21.93 -4.29 -37.15
C GLY A 33 -23.37 -4.58 -37.57
N ARG A 34 -23.89 -3.74 -38.48
CA ARG A 34 -25.32 -3.70 -38.80
C ARG A 34 -25.68 -4.80 -39.80
N HIS A 35 -26.42 -5.79 -39.33
CA HIS A 35 -26.99 -6.84 -40.17
C HIS A 35 -28.39 -6.44 -40.60
N PHE A 36 -28.74 -6.73 -41.85
CA PHE A 36 -30.09 -6.48 -42.36
C PHE A 36 -30.36 -7.37 -43.57
N PHE A 37 -31.62 -7.45 -43.96
CA PHE A 37 -32.03 -8.11 -45.20
C PHE A 37 -32.29 -7.04 -46.27
N ALA A 38 -31.53 -7.10 -47.36
CA ALA A 38 -31.73 -6.22 -48.51
C ALA A 38 -33.11 -6.47 -49.15
N GLU A 39 -33.64 -5.45 -49.81
CA GLU A 39 -34.92 -5.52 -50.54
C GLU A 39 -36.14 -5.93 -49.69
N ASN A 40 -36.04 -5.86 -48.36
CA ASN A 40 -37.06 -6.34 -47.40
C ASN A 40 -37.45 -7.83 -47.59
N ARG A 41 -36.51 -8.67 -48.06
CA ARG A 41 -36.74 -10.09 -48.31
C ARG A 41 -35.92 -10.96 -47.36
N ILE A 42 -36.58 -11.82 -46.59
CA ILE A 42 -35.95 -12.68 -45.57
C ILE A 42 -35.50 -14.00 -46.22
N TYR A 43 -34.56 -13.92 -47.17
CA TYR A 43 -33.87 -15.10 -47.70
C TYR A 43 -32.36 -14.99 -47.48
N PRO A 44 -31.64 -16.12 -47.32
CA PRO A 44 -30.19 -16.13 -47.06
C PRO A 44 -29.36 -15.30 -48.06
N GLU A 45 -29.79 -15.23 -49.31
CA GLU A 45 -29.15 -14.47 -50.39
C GLU A 45 -29.29 -12.94 -50.25
N PHE A 46 -30.26 -12.45 -49.48
CA PHE A 46 -30.47 -11.02 -49.22
C PHE A 46 -29.92 -10.58 -47.85
N PHE A 47 -29.41 -11.50 -47.04
CA PHE A 47 -28.79 -11.16 -45.76
C PHE A 47 -27.46 -10.44 -45.99
N VAL A 48 -27.34 -9.24 -45.44
CA VAL A 48 -26.14 -8.42 -45.50
C VAL A 48 -25.43 -8.48 -44.16
N CYS A 49 -24.22 -9.05 -44.18
CA CYS A 49 -23.28 -9.01 -43.06
C CYS A 49 -22.15 -8.02 -43.40
N PRO A 50 -21.77 -7.10 -42.49
CA PRO A 50 -20.66 -6.15 -42.68
C PRO A 50 -19.30 -6.83 -42.91
N HIS A 51 -19.16 -8.09 -42.48
CA HIS A 51 -17.95 -8.89 -42.67
C HIS A 51 -18.09 -9.91 -43.82
N ALA A 52 -19.13 -9.78 -44.65
CA ALA A 52 -19.43 -10.66 -45.79
C ALA A 52 -19.58 -12.15 -45.43
N PHE A 53 -19.92 -12.46 -44.18
CA PHE A 53 -20.17 -13.81 -43.73
C PHE A 53 -21.58 -14.29 -44.16
N SER A 54 -21.69 -15.57 -44.51
CA SER A 54 -22.93 -16.18 -44.97
C SER A 54 -24.00 -16.20 -43.87
N PHE A 55 -25.26 -15.92 -44.21
CA PHE A 55 -26.40 -16.11 -43.31
C PHE A 55 -26.45 -17.51 -42.70
N PHE A 56 -26.06 -18.54 -43.47
CA PHE A 56 -26.01 -19.92 -42.99
C PHE A 56 -24.97 -20.17 -41.90
N ASN A 57 -24.15 -19.18 -41.60
CA ASN A 57 -23.21 -19.25 -40.49
C ASN A 57 -23.63 -18.35 -39.33
N HIS A 58 -24.73 -17.61 -39.48
CA HIS A 58 -25.25 -16.72 -38.45
C HIS A 58 -26.45 -17.31 -37.72
N GLU A 59 -26.59 -16.91 -36.46
CA GLU A 59 -27.81 -17.10 -35.68
C GLU A 59 -28.17 -15.78 -34.98
N PRO A 60 -29.47 -15.40 -34.99
CA PRO A 60 -29.91 -14.21 -34.26
C PRO A 60 -29.70 -14.48 -32.76
N LEU A 61 -29.09 -13.52 -32.06
CA LEU A 61 -28.82 -13.65 -30.63
C LEU A 61 -30.13 -13.48 -29.84
N HIS A 62 -30.91 -14.57 -29.75
CA HIS A 62 -32.18 -14.59 -29.03
C HIS A 62 -31.93 -14.66 -27.52
N ILE A 63 -32.05 -13.52 -26.85
CA ILE A 63 -32.35 -13.20 -25.44
C ILE A 63 -31.76 -14.10 -24.33
N PHE A 64 -31.76 -15.43 -24.33
CA PHE A 64 -31.11 -16.22 -23.27
C PHE A 64 -30.56 -17.55 -23.76
N LYS A 65 -29.24 -17.68 -23.69
CA LYS A 65 -28.49 -18.77 -23.05
C LYS A 65 -27.12 -18.83 -23.70
N VAL A 66 -26.08 -18.37 -23.01
CA VAL A 66 -24.74 -18.69 -23.48
C VAL A 66 -23.75 -18.97 -22.35
N ASP A 67 -23.17 -20.15 -22.50
CA ASP A 67 -22.06 -20.75 -21.76
C ASP A 67 -20.76 -20.35 -22.44
N TYR A 68 -19.72 -20.04 -21.67
CA TYR A 68 -18.47 -19.47 -22.18
C TYR A 68 -17.31 -19.62 -21.21
N ILE A 69 -16.54 -20.67 -21.47
CA ILE A 69 -15.28 -21.00 -20.86
C ILE A 69 -14.16 -20.18 -21.53
N ASN A 70 -13.38 -19.47 -20.70
CA ASN A 70 -12.03 -18.88 -20.91
C ASN A 70 -11.94 -17.33 -20.87
N ASP A 71 -11.27 -16.87 -19.80
CA ASP A 71 -10.66 -15.57 -19.49
C ASP A 71 -11.54 -14.30 -19.49
N TRP A 72 -11.86 -13.84 -18.26
CA TRP A 72 -12.68 -12.68 -17.97
C TRP A 72 -11.91 -11.51 -17.35
N LYS A 73 -12.22 -10.30 -17.83
CA LYS A 73 -12.12 -9.03 -17.07
C LYS A 73 -13.39 -8.21 -17.33
N ILE A 74 -14.48 -8.51 -16.64
CA ILE A 74 -15.64 -7.59 -16.58
C ILE A 74 -15.34 -6.58 -15.48
N LYS A 75 -15.32 -5.28 -15.82
CA LYS A 75 -15.26 -4.22 -14.81
C LYS A 75 -16.67 -3.66 -14.65
N PHE A 76 -17.05 -3.34 -13.41
CA PHE A 76 -18.33 -2.71 -13.02
C PHE A 76 -18.77 -1.53 -13.90
N ARG A 77 -17.84 -0.92 -14.63
CA ARG A 77 -18.06 0.21 -15.53
C ARG A 77 -18.97 -0.13 -16.72
N VAL A 78 -18.87 -1.34 -17.29
CA VAL A 78 -19.83 -1.78 -18.33
C VAL A 78 -21.26 -1.77 -17.77
N LEU A 79 -21.41 -2.11 -16.49
CA LEU A 79 -22.71 -2.17 -15.82
C LEU A 79 -23.28 -0.76 -15.54
N ASN A 80 -22.42 0.23 -15.33
CA ASN A 80 -22.84 1.64 -15.26
C ASN A 80 -23.33 2.15 -16.61
N ASP A 81 -22.68 1.79 -17.72
CA ASP A 81 -23.11 2.19 -19.08
C ASP A 81 -24.54 1.71 -19.36
N HIS A 82 -24.90 0.50 -18.87
CA HIS A 82 -26.27 -0.02 -18.95
C HIS A 82 -27.30 0.74 -18.10
N ILE A 83 -26.88 1.32 -16.97
CA ILE A 83 -27.77 1.99 -16.01
C ILE A 83 -27.96 3.47 -16.36
N TYR A 84 -26.94 4.11 -16.90
CA TYR A 84 -26.90 5.54 -17.15
C TYR A 84 -27.18 5.93 -18.61
N GLU A 85 -27.02 5.02 -19.58
CA GLU A 85 -27.36 5.29 -20.97
C GLU A 85 -28.63 4.55 -21.41
N ASN A 86 -29.50 5.25 -22.16
CA ASN A 86 -30.58 4.67 -22.99
C ASN A 86 -29.97 3.87 -24.17
N SER A 87 -29.04 2.97 -23.88
CA SER A 87 -28.48 2.04 -24.82
C SER A 87 -29.53 0.95 -25.08
N ASN A 88 -30.16 0.99 -26.26
CA ASN A 88 -30.89 -0.17 -26.80
C ASN A 88 -29.95 -1.35 -27.08
N THR A 89 -28.63 -1.19 -26.88
CA THR A 89 -27.67 -2.28 -27.02
C THR A 89 -27.70 -3.22 -25.82
N PRO A 90 -27.78 -4.55 -26.03
CA PRO A 90 -27.80 -5.54 -24.99
C PRO A 90 -26.46 -5.54 -24.31
N PHE A 91 -26.53 -5.61 -23.00
CA PHE A 91 -25.39 -5.85 -22.15
C PHE A 91 -24.80 -7.23 -22.47
N LEU A 92 -23.74 -7.26 -23.28
CA LEU A 92 -23.06 -8.48 -23.68
C LEU A 92 -22.06 -8.89 -22.59
N PHE A 93 -22.46 -9.87 -21.77
CA PHE A 93 -21.53 -10.56 -20.88
C PHE A 93 -20.53 -11.35 -21.72
N HIS A 94 -19.26 -10.96 -21.69
CA HIS A 94 -18.22 -11.70 -22.41
C HIS A 94 -17.67 -12.88 -21.60
N GLY A 95 -18.58 -13.82 -21.30
CA GLY A 95 -18.43 -15.24 -20.92
C GLY A 95 -19.39 -15.87 -19.84
N SER A 96 -18.99 -16.93 -19.10
CA SER A 96 -19.95 -17.79 -18.39
C SER A 96 -20.24 -17.39 -16.94
N PHE A 97 -21.48 -17.01 -16.67
CA PHE A 97 -22.03 -17.00 -15.33
C PHE A 97 -23.50 -17.44 -15.37
N ASP A 98 -23.82 -18.57 -14.73
CA ASP A 98 -25.19 -19.10 -14.66
C ASP A 98 -26.07 -18.27 -13.71
N VAL A 99 -26.42 -17.05 -14.11
CA VAL A 99 -27.38 -16.19 -13.41
C VAL A 99 -28.70 -16.21 -14.17
N PRO A 100 -29.80 -16.71 -13.56
CA PRO A 100 -31.11 -16.61 -14.16
C PRO A 100 -31.49 -15.14 -14.41
N TYR A 101 -32.11 -14.83 -15.55
CA TYR A 101 -32.55 -13.48 -15.89
C TYR A 101 -33.34 -12.74 -14.79
N PRO A 102 -34.26 -13.39 -14.04
CA PRO A 102 -34.95 -12.72 -12.95
C PRO A 102 -33.99 -12.23 -11.85
N LEU A 103 -32.97 -13.02 -11.52
CA LEU A 103 -31.96 -12.65 -10.52
C LEU A 103 -31.08 -11.49 -11.01
N PHE A 104 -30.73 -11.48 -12.30
CA PHE A 104 -30.00 -10.37 -12.90
C PHE A 104 -30.84 -9.09 -12.91
N SER A 105 -32.14 -9.19 -13.22
CA SER A 105 -33.06 -8.04 -13.19
C SER A 105 -33.16 -7.42 -11.79
N ILE A 106 -33.21 -8.26 -10.74
CA ILE A 106 -33.15 -7.79 -9.35
C ILE A 106 -31.82 -7.10 -9.06
N PHE A 107 -30.70 -7.71 -9.48
CA PHE A 107 -29.37 -7.11 -9.32
C PHE A 107 -29.28 -5.72 -9.99
N ALA A 108 -29.76 -5.61 -11.23
CA ALA A 108 -29.82 -4.35 -11.96
C ALA A 108 -30.72 -3.32 -11.26
N GLY A 109 -31.87 -3.74 -10.71
CA GLY A 109 -32.74 -2.87 -9.92
C GLY A 109 -32.08 -2.32 -8.65
N TYR A 110 -31.32 -3.14 -7.92
CA TYR A 110 -30.54 -2.68 -6.76
C TYR A 110 -29.43 -1.71 -7.15
N MET A 111 -28.84 -1.91 -8.32
CA MET A 111 -27.77 -1.09 -8.88
C MET A 111 -28.27 0.29 -9.34
N SER A 112 -29.42 0.34 -10.01
CA SER A 112 -30.07 1.59 -10.45
C SER A 112 -30.86 2.28 -9.33
N CYS A 113 -30.96 1.66 -8.16
CA CYS A 113 -31.80 2.11 -7.05
C CYS A 113 -33.30 2.21 -7.43
N ASP A 114 -33.81 1.24 -8.19
CA ASP A 114 -35.22 1.16 -8.57
C ASP A 114 -36.13 1.08 -7.33
N PRO A 115 -37.03 2.07 -7.11
CA PRO A 115 -37.90 2.11 -5.93
C PRO A 115 -38.79 0.87 -5.78
N VAL A 116 -39.20 0.24 -6.88
CA VAL A 116 -40.06 -0.96 -6.87
C VAL A 116 -39.28 -2.13 -6.29
N VAL A 117 -38.08 -2.38 -6.82
CA VAL A 117 -37.20 -3.45 -6.35
C VAL A 117 -36.74 -3.22 -4.91
N LEU A 118 -36.45 -1.97 -4.54
CA LEU A 118 -36.04 -1.61 -3.18
C LEU A 118 -37.17 -1.73 -2.14
N SER A 119 -38.44 -1.74 -2.57
CA SER A 119 -39.60 -1.90 -1.69
C SER A 119 -39.88 -3.36 -1.31
N GLU A 120 -39.31 -4.32 -2.06
CA GLU A 120 -39.42 -5.74 -1.76
C GLU A 120 -38.38 -6.16 -0.71
N ASN A 121 -38.81 -6.96 0.27
CA ASN A 121 -37.88 -7.52 1.26
C ASN A 121 -36.95 -8.52 0.58
N LEU A 122 -35.64 -8.29 0.71
CA LEU A 122 -34.63 -9.17 0.13
C LEU A 122 -34.60 -10.51 0.88
N SER A 123 -34.75 -11.63 0.17
CA SER A 123 -34.61 -12.95 0.78
C SER A 123 -33.15 -13.27 1.10
N TYR A 124 -32.94 -14.14 2.09
CA TYR A 124 -31.61 -14.61 2.51
C TYR A 124 -30.81 -15.17 1.32
N GLU A 125 -31.46 -15.96 0.46
CA GLU A 125 -30.83 -16.55 -0.73
C GLU A 125 -30.46 -15.48 -1.77
N VAL A 126 -31.37 -14.53 -2.04
CA VAL A 126 -31.11 -13.46 -3.02
C VAL A 126 -29.97 -12.57 -2.53
N PHE A 127 -29.89 -12.23 -1.24
CA PHE A 127 -28.77 -11.48 -0.66
C PHE A 127 -27.40 -12.02 -1.07
N TYR A 128 -27.14 -13.29 -0.77
CA TYR A 128 -25.84 -13.89 -1.04
C TYR A 128 -25.59 -14.10 -2.53
N LYS A 129 -26.64 -14.34 -3.32
CA LYS A 129 -26.54 -14.40 -4.78
C LYS A 129 -26.11 -13.05 -5.37
N LEU A 130 -26.66 -11.93 -4.88
CA LEU A 130 -26.24 -10.59 -5.31
C LEU A 130 -24.77 -10.30 -4.95
N ILE A 131 -24.34 -10.68 -3.74
CA ILE A 131 -22.92 -10.55 -3.35
C ILE A 131 -22.02 -11.45 -4.20
N LYS A 132 -22.44 -12.66 -4.54
CA LYS A 132 -21.69 -13.56 -5.44
C LYS A 132 -21.50 -12.98 -6.83
N ILE A 133 -22.50 -12.27 -7.36
CA ILE A 133 -22.37 -11.56 -8.64
C ILE A 133 -21.21 -10.54 -8.51
N LEU A 134 -21.17 -9.74 -7.44
CA LEU A 134 -20.08 -8.76 -7.24
C LEU A 134 -18.71 -9.39 -7.06
N ASP A 135 -18.63 -10.48 -6.32
CA ASP A 135 -17.42 -11.24 -6.07
C ASP A 135 -16.76 -11.70 -7.38
N LEU A 136 -17.57 -12.12 -8.35
CA LEU A 136 -17.09 -12.49 -9.69
C LEU A 136 -16.75 -11.31 -10.58
N LEU A 137 -17.39 -10.16 -10.38
CA LEU A 137 -17.17 -8.94 -11.16
C LEU A 137 -15.94 -8.15 -10.72
N ARG A 138 -15.41 -8.37 -9.51
CA ARG A 138 -14.24 -7.67 -8.93
C ARG A 138 -14.23 -6.15 -9.23
N PRO A 139 -15.28 -5.44 -8.80
CA PRO A 139 -15.53 -4.08 -9.23
C PRO A 139 -14.45 -3.11 -8.74
N ILE A 140 -14.19 -2.06 -9.51
CA ILE A 140 -13.41 -0.93 -9.01
C ILE A 140 -14.36 0.00 -8.24
N SER A 141 -13.88 0.61 -7.15
CA SER A 141 -14.69 1.51 -6.33
C SER A 141 -15.36 2.59 -7.18
N SER A 142 -16.66 2.78 -6.95
CA SER A 142 -17.48 3.78 -7.64
C SER A 142 -18.66 4.21 -6.77
N GLU A 143 -19.29 5.32 -7.12
CA GLU A 143 -20.48 5.79 -6.41
C GLU A 143 -21.65 4.81 -6.55
N SER A 144 -21.85 4.24 -7.75
CA SER A 144 -22.88 3.21 -7.98
C SER A 144 -22.68 1.98 -7.10
N LEU A 145 -21.43 1.56 -6.91
CA LEU A 145 -21.10 0.45 -6.03
C LEU A 145 -21.46 0.80 -4.57
N ASN A 146 -21.06 2.00 -4.12
CA ASN A 146 -21.43 2.47 -2.78
C ASN A 146 -22.95 2.59 -2.59
N LYS A 147 -23.69 3.04 -3.61
CA LYS A 147 -25.16 3.08 -3.60
C LYS A 147 -25.76 1.68 -3.49
N PHE A 148 -25.28 0.73 -4.29
CA PHE A 148 -25.69 -0.66 -4.24
C PHE A 148 -25.48 -1.27 -2.86
N TYR A 149 -24.28 -1.14 -2.28
CA TYR A 149 -24.00 -1.63 -0.94
C TYR A 149 -24.81 -0.92 0.14
N SER A 150 -25.07 0.38 -0.02
CA SER A 150 -25.93 1.13 0.90
C SER A 150 -27.38 0.62 0.84
N SER A 151 -27.89 0.32 -0.35
CA SER A 151 -29.22 -0.27 -0.56
C SER A 151 -29.31 -1.69 0.01
N LEU A 152 -28.31 -2.54 -0.22
CA LEU A 152 -28.23 -3.88 0.40
C LEU A 152 -28.14 -3.80 1.92
N TYR A 153 -27.36 -2.85 2.45
CA TYR A 153 -27.24 -2.65 3.88
C TYR A 153 -28.58 -2.21 4.50
N ARG A 154 -29.27 -1.23 3.91
CA ARG A 154 -30.56 -0.73 4.42
C ARG A 154 -31.70 -1.74 4.25
N ASN A 155 -31.84 -2.32 3.06
CA ASN A 155 -33.01 -3.15 2.74
C ASN A 155 -32.78 -4.64 3.02
N GLY A 156 -31.53 -5.10 2.98
CA GLY A 156 -31.16 -6.49 3.21
C GLY A 156 -30.72 -6.80 4.64
N LEU A 157 -30.00 -5.89 5.31
CA LEU A 157 -29.50 -6.12 6.67
C LEU A 157 -30.33 -5.38 7.73
N MET A 158 -30.59 -4.08 7.55
CA MET A 158 -31.23 -3.27 8.59
C MET A 158 -32.75 -3.50 8.72
N ASN A 159 -33.44 -3.55 7.58
CA ASN A 159 -34.91 -3.57 7.54
C ASN A 159 -35.49 -4.91 7.09
N SER A 160 -34.67 -5.97 7.01
CA SER A 160 -35.10 -7.26 6.49
C SER A 160 -35.61 -8.20 7.57
N ILE A 161 -36.68 -8.94 7.25
CA ILE A 161 -37.22 -10.04 8.06
C ILE A 161 -36.16 -11.15 8.26
N VAL A 162 -35.23 -11.31 7.31
CA VAL A 162 -34.15 -12.33 7.37
C VAL A 162 -32.85 -11.82 8.00
N PHE A 163 -32.85 -10.64 8.65
CA PHE A 163 -31.67 -10.07 9.33
C PHE A 163 -30.97 -11.11 10.23
N ALA A 164 -31.75 -11.79 11.08
CA ALA A 164 -31.22 -12.78 12.00
C ALA A 164 -30.56 -13.95 11.26
N ASP A 165 -31.12 -14.40 10.14
CA ASP A 165 -30.57 -15.51 9.36
C ASP A 165 -29.23 -15.14 8.71
N ILE A 166 -29.10 -13.90 8.21
CA ILE A 166 -27.86 -13.41 7.58
C ILE A 166 -26.76 -13.21 8.62
N VAL A 167 -27.08 -12.51 9.73
CA VAL A 167 -26.09 -12.20 10.79
C VAL A 167 -25.62 -13.45 11.51
N ASN A 168 -26.50 -14.44 11.71
CA ASN A 168 -26.14 -15.69 12.37
C ASN A 168 -25.38 -16.66 11.45
N ASP A 169 -25.43 -16.46 10.12
CA ASP A 169 -24.73 -17.33 9.18
C ASP A 169 -23.42 -16.75 8.63
N ALA A 170 -22.49 -16.41 9.52
CA ALA A 170 -21.15 -15.98 9.12
C ALA A 170 -20.28 -17.11 8.51
N HIS A 171 -20.68 -18.39 8.63
CA HIS A 171 -19.82 -19.53 8.31
C HIS A 171 -20.36 -20.47 7.22
N ASN A 172 -21.67 -20.69 7.11
CA ASN A 172 -22.23 -21.69 6.20
C ASN A 172 -22.63 -21.11 4.83
N TYR A 173 -22.76 -19.79 4.70
CA TYR A 173 -23.16 -19.14 3.45
C TYR A 173 -22.19 -19.45 2.30
N ARG A 174 -20.89 -19.60 2.61
CA ARG A 174 -19.85 -19.89 1.61
C ARG A 174 -20.03 -21.25 0.97
N THR A 175 -20.21 -22.28 1.80
CA THR A 175 -20.46 -23.66 1.35
C THR A 175 -21.74 -23.73 0.53
N ARG A 176 -22.75 -22.91 0.87
CA ARG A 176 -24.04 -22.90 0.17
C ARG A 176 -24.02 -22.15 -1.16
N TYR A 177 -23.30 -21.03 -1.25
CA TYR A 177 -23.44 -20.11 -2.39
C TYR A 177 -22.16 -19.84 -3.17
N PHE A 178 -20.97 -19.88 -2.56
CA PHE A 178 -19.74 -19.40 -3.19
C PHE A 178 -18.85 -20.51 -3.77
N ASN A 179 -19.04 -21.78 -3.42
CA ASN A 179 -18.26 -22.94 -3.91
C ASN A 179 -16.72 -22.76 -3.84
N GLN A 180 -16.22 -21.78 -3.08
CA GLN A 180 -14.81 -21.39 -2.97
C GLN A 180 -14.46 -21.06 -1.53
N THR A 181 -13.20 -21.30 -1.15
CA THR A 181 -12.70 -21.09 0.22
C THR A 181 -12.26 -19.65 0.51
N ARG A 182 -12.07 -18.84 -0.53
CA ARG A 182 -11.75 -17.39 -0.50
C ARG A 182 -12.44 -16.79 -1.72
N PRO A 183 -13.33 -15.79 -1.58
CA PRO A 183 -12.89 -14.41 -1.30
C PRO A 183 -13.68 -13.68 -0.18
N GLN A 184 -13.08 -12.60 0.33
CA GLN A 184 -13.65 -11.69 1.34
C GLN A 184 -14.01 -10.31 0.74
N GLU A 185 -13.53 -10.04 -0.48
CA GLU A 185 -13.57 -8.75 -1.17
C GLU A 185 -14.98 -8.16 -1.21
N ALA A 186 -15.95 -8.93 -1.67
CA ALA A 186 -17.30 -8.44 -1.88
C ALA A 186 -18.00 -8.05 -0.56
N PHE A 187 -17.48 -8.43 0.61
CA PHE A 187 -18.03 -7.96 1.89
C PHE A 187 -17.34 -6.69 2.37
N MET A 188 -16.11 -6.40 1.91
CA MET A 188 -15.32 -5.27 2.40
C MET A 188 -15.99 -3.91 2.12
N TYR A 189 -16.69 -3.79 1.00
CA TYR A 189 -17.43 -2.57 0.64
C TYR A 189 -18.51 -2.19 1.66
N PHE A 190 -19.01 -3.13 2.48
CA PHE A 190 -19.92 -2.79 3.58
C PHE A 190 -19.28 -1.83 4.58
N PHE A 191 -17.96 -1.88 4.82
CA PHE A 191 -17.29 -0.95 5.73
C PHE A 191 -17.46 0.52 5.30
N GLY A 192 -17.57 0.79 4.00
CA GLY A 192 -17.77 2.15 3.47
C GLY A 192 -19.21 2.67 3.57
N VAL A 193 -20.18 1.83 3.98
CA VAL A 193 -21.60 2.20 4.05
C VAL A 193 -22.24 1.96 5.42
N LEU A 194 -21.49 1.46 6.41
CA LEU A 194 -21.96 1.23 7.79
C LEU A 194 -22.52 2.49 8.45
N ASN A 195 -21.94 3.64 8.15
CA ASN A 195 -22.35 4.93 8.67
C ASN A 195 -22.21 5.98 7.55
N PRO A 196 -23.22 6.83 7.30
CA PRO A 196 -23.16 7.83 6.24
C PRO A 196 -22.03 8.87 6.39
N SER A 197 -21.49 9.01 7.60
CA SER A 197 -20.39 9.92 7.93
C SER A 197 -19.01 9.25 7.87
N LEU A 198 -18.95 7.94 7.67
CA LEU A 198 -17.72 7.17 7.57
C LEU A 198 -17.52 6.67 6.14
N ASP A 199 -16.28 6.41 5.78
CA ASP A 199 -15.88 5.68 4.59
C ASP A 199 -14.76 4.71 4.99
N ALA A 200 -14.40 3.81 4.09
CA ALA A 200 -13.36 2.84 4.34
C ALA A 200 -12.52 2.57 3.09
N CYS A 201 -11.23 2.28 3.30
CA CYS A 201 -10.32 1.87 2.24
C CYS A 201 -9.40 0.77 2.73
N PHE A 202 -8.88 0.01 1.78
CA PHE A 202 -7.89 -1.03 2.01
C PHE A 202 -6.51 -0.57 1.59
N ILE A 203 -5.51 -0.81 2.44
CA ILE A 203 -4.12 -0.47 2.24
C ILE A 203 -3.32 -1.80 2.16
N PRO A 204 -3.13 -2.36 0.94
CA PRO A 204 -2.61 -3.72 0.75
C PRO A 204 -1.23 -3.94 1.32
N ASN A 205 -0.33 -2.95 1.17
CA ASN A 205 1.07 -3.05 1.57
C ASN A 205 1.29 -3.28 3.08
N ILE A 206 0.30 -2.98 3.91
CA ILE A 206 0.33 -3.22 5.36
C ILE A 206 -0.85 -4.08 5.83
N SER A 207 -1.65 -4.63 4.90
CA SER A 207 -2.84 -5.44 5.21
C SER A 207 -3.83 -4.75 6.16
N VAL A 208 -3.98 -3.43 6.01
CA VAL A 208 -4.86 -2.61 6.88
C VAL A 208 -6.10 -2.17 6.13
N VAL A 209 -7.26 -2.36 6.76
CA VAL A 209 -8.52 -1.73 6.39
C VAL A 209 -8.66 -0.49 7.26
N SER A 210 -8.73 0.69 6.68
CA SER A 210 -8.90 1.95 7.42
C SER A 210 -10.36 2.38 7.35
N ILE A 211 -10.98 2.62 8.51
CA ILE A 211 -12.26 3.34 8.63
C ILE A 211 -11.95 4.77 9.06
N PHE A 212 -12.51 5.73 8.34
CA PHE A 212 -12.24 7.14 8.56
C PHE A 212 -13.49 7.98 8.26
N ARG A 213 -13.48 9.23 8.75
CA ARG A 213 -14.55 10.19 8.48
C ARG A 213 -14.58 10.56 6.99
N LYS A 214 -15.76 10.44 6.39
CA LYS A 214 -16.00 10.79 4.98
C LYS A 214 -15.67 12.26 4.74
N ARG A 215 -14.92 12.52 3.67
CA ARG A 215 -14.53 13.85 3.19
C ARG A 215 -14.96 14.01 1.73
N ASN A 216 -14.96 15.23 1.22
CA ASN A 216 -15.15 15.50 -0.21
C ASN A 216 -13.87 15.11 -0.97
N GLN A 217 -13.63 13.81 -1.13
CA GLN A 217 -12.50 13.24 -1.86
C GLN A 217 -13.02 12.07 -2.71
N CYS A 218 -12.35 11.80 -3.83
CA CYS A 218 -12.62 10.62 -4.65
C CYS A 218 -11.52 9.63 -4.39
N ILE A 219 -11.81 8.45 -3.84
CA ILE A 219 -10.79 7.47 -3.49
C ILE A 219 -11.13 6.10 -4.07
N ASP A 220 -10.13 5.43 -4.61
CA ASP A 220 -10.22 3.99 -4.83
C ASP A 220 -10.07 3.28 -3.48
N GLN A 221 -11.14 2.62 -3.01
CA GLN A 221 -11.14 1.91 -1.73
C GLN A 221 -10.27 0.65 -1.78
N CYS A 222 -9.80 0.21 -2.96
CA CYS A 222 -8.79 -0.85 -3.11
C CYS A 222 -9.18 -2.24 -2.57
N PHE A 223 -10.46 -2.49 -2.24
CA PHE A 223 -10.90 -3.75 -1.66
C PHE A 223 -10.66 -4.98 -2.55
N ARG A 224 -10.54 -4.78 -3.87
CA ARG A 224 -10.20 -5.84 -4.82
C ARG A 224 -8.86 -6.52 -4.62
N TYR A 225 -7.97 -5.91 -3.84
CA TYR A 225 -6.65 -6.47 -3.54
C TYR A 225 -6.61 -7.30 -2.25
N THR A 226 -7.77 -7.65 -1.67
CA THR A 226 -7.84 -8.37 -0.38
C THR A 226 -7.75 -9.90 -0.49
N GLU A 227 -7.94 -10.49 -1.66
CA GLU A 227 -8.01 -11.96 -1.85
C GLU A 227 -6.77 -12.72 -1.36
N GLU A 228 -5.59 -12.09 -1.47
CA GLU A 228 -4.31 -12.71 -1.15
C GLU A 228 -3.92 -12.58 0.33
N ILE A 229 -4.77 -11.95 1.14
CA ILE A 229 -4.35 -11.44 2.46
C ILE A 229 -5.04 -12.20 3.59
N GLN A 230 -4.22 -12.80 4.44
CA GLN A 230 -4.68 -13.67 5.52
C GLN A 230 -4.93 -12.94 6.83
N ASN A 231 -4.17 -11.87 7.10
CA ASN A 231 -4.17 -11.17 8.37
C ASN A 231 -4.58 -9.70 8.15
N LEU A 232 -5.89 -9.47 8.09
CA LEU A 232 -6.43 -8.12 7.95
C LEU A 232 -6.54 -7.45 9.31
N VAL A 233 -6.00 -6.23 9.41
CA VAL A 233 -6.08 -5.39 10.60
C VAL A 233 -7.01 -4.22 10.31
N LEU A 234 -7.96 -3.96 11.22
CA LEU A 234 -8.85 -2.81 11.11
C LEU A 234 -8.24 -1.62 11.86
N LYS A 235 -7.89 -0.57 11.12
CA LYS A 235 -7.52 0.74 11.68
C LYS A 235 -8.75 1.60 11.85
N ILE A 236 -8.94 2.14 13.05
CA ILE A 236 -10.03 3.04 13.38
C ILE A 236 -9.46 4.17 14.23
N SER A 237 -9.66 5.42 13.81
CA SER A 237 -9.30 6.57 14.63
C SER A 237 -10.24 6.67 15.85
N ALA A 238 -9.83 7.39 16.90
CA ALA A 238 -10.71 7.67 18.04
C ALA A 238 -12.03 8.35 17.61
N ASP A 239 -11.98 9.31 16.68
CA ASP A 239 -13.16 10.03 16.19
C ASP A 239 -14.09 9.13 15.36
N SER A 240 -13.52 8.30 14.48
CA SER A 240 -14.30 7.37 13.66
C SER A 240 -14.91 6.27 14.50
N LEU A 241 -14.23 5.86 15.58
CA LEU A 241 -14.78 4.92 16.54
C LEU A 241 -15.96 5.54 17.30
N GLU A 242 -15.89 6.80 17.71
CA GLU A 242 -17.02 7.49 18.35
C GLU A 242 -18.25 7.52 17.42
N LEU A 243 -18.05 7.87 16.14
CA LEU A 243 -19.13 7.85 15.14
C LEU A 243 -19.70 6.45 14.91
N LEU A 244 -18.85 5.41 14.92
CA LEU A 244 -19.29 4.02 14.81
C LEU A 244 -20.11 3.61 16.04
N MET A 245 -19.65 3.96 17.24
CA MET A 245 -20.29 3.60 18.50
C MET A 245 -21.57 4.40 18.80
N ALA A 246 -21.71 5.59 18.23
CA ALA A 246 -22.94 6.38 18.33
C ALA A 246 -24.13 5.77 17.56
N THR A 247 -23.89 4.70 16.79
CA THR A 247 -24.95 4.02 16.03
C THR A 247 -25.77 3.04 16.90
N PRO A 248 -27.02 2.72 16.51
CA PRO A 248 -27.89 1.82 17.30
C PRO A 248 -27.29 0.42 17.50
N SER A 249 -27.74 -0.30 18.54
CA SER A 249 -27.18 -1.61 18.93
C SER A 249 -27.22 -2.68 17.83
N PHE A 250 -28.22 -2.66 16.94
CA PHE A 250 -28.27 -3.58 15.79
C PHE A 250 -27.11 -3.35 14.79
N ASN A 251 -26.55 -2.14 14.71
CA ASN A 251 -25.39 -1.85 13.87
C ASN A 251 -24.13 -2.54 14.39
N MET A 252 -24.00 -2.67 15.71
CA MET A 252 -22.91 -3.44 16.30
C MET A 252 -23.04 -4.94 16.01
N ALA A 253 -24.26 -5.48 15.85
CA ALA A 253 -24.45 -6.85 15.42
C ALA A 253 -24.02 -7.05 13.95
N ILE A 254 -24.39 -6.13 13.05
CA ILE A 254 -23.94 -6.14 11.65
C ILE A 254 -22.43 -5.96 11.56
N PHE A 255 -21.86 -5.05 12.34
CA PHE A 255 -20.42 -4.83 12.39
C PHE A 255 -19.69 -6.10 12.86
N ASN A 256 -20.19 -6.76 13.91
CA ASN A 256 -19.64 -8.04 14.36
C ASN A 256 -19.71 -9.14 13.30
N TRP A 257 -20.83 -9.25 12.59
CA TRP A 257 -20.98 -10.16 11.45
C TRP A 257 -19.95 -9.85 10.35
N LEU A 258 -19.78 -8.58 10.01
CA LEU A 258 -18.84 -8.13 8.99
C LEU A 258 -17.40 -8.49 9.36
N LEU A 259 -16.98 -8.22 10.61
CA LEU A 259 -15.68 -8.63 11.13
C LEU A 259 -15.47 -10.16 11.06
N SER A 260 -16.53 -10.94 11.31
CA SER A 260 -16.48 -12.40 11.24
C SER A 260 -16.28 -12.92 9.82
N ILE A 261 -17.02 -12.37 8.85
CA ILE A 261 -16.94 -12.77 7.44
C ILE A 261 -15.62 -12.35 6.80
N THR A 262 -15.18 -11.13 7.09
CA THR A 262 -13.92 -10.55 6.57
C THR A 262 -12.71 -11.00 7.39
N LYS A 263 -12.91 -11.84 8.42
CA LYS A 263 -11.85 -12.44 9.23
C LYS A 263 -10.82 -11.41 9.74
N ILE A 264 -11.26 -10.20 10.08
CA ILE A 264 -10.40 -9.19 10.72
C ILE A 264 -9.77 -9.83 11.96
N SER A 265 -8.44 -9.83 12.00
CA SER A 265 -7.63 -10.49 13.03
C SER A 265 -6.99 -9.50 13.99
N GLY A 266 -7.32 -8.21 13.90
CA GLY A 266 -6.73 -7.24 14.79
C GLY A 266 -7.24 -5.82 14.61
N PHE A 267 -6.82 -4.99 15.55
CA PHE A 267 -7.21 -3.58 15.62
C PHE A 267 -5.99 -2.68 15.75
N TYR A 268 -6.08 -1.52 15.09
CA TYR A 268 -5.14 -0.43 15.20
C TYR A 268 -5.90 0.85 15.53
N PHE A 269 -5.71 1.35 16.75
CA PHE A 269 -6.26 2.62 17.20
C PHE A 269 -5.20 3.73 17.17
N ASP A 270 -5.57 4.86 16.57
CA ASP A 270 -4.81 6.10 16.67
C ASP A 270 -5.70 7.34 16.61
N ASN A 271 -5.07 8.50 16.52
CA ASN A 271 -5.73 9.79 16.35
C ASN A 271 -5.71 10.29 14.89
N THR A 272 -5.40 9.42 13.91
CA THR A 272 -5.22 9.84 12.50
C THR A 272 -6.38 9.36 11.62
N GLU A 273 -6.99 10.29 10.88
CA GLU A 273 -7.98 9.99 9.84
C GLU A 273 -7.25 9.62 8.54
N CYS A 274 -6.92 8.34 8.37
CA CYS A 274 -6.24 7.87 7.16
C CYS A 274 -7.27 7.53 6.09
N SER A 275 -7.34 8.35 5.03
CA SER A 275 -8.41 8.28 4.04
C SER A 275 -8.11 7.45 2.78
N PHE A 276 -6.86 7.01 2.54
CA PHE A 276 -6.53 6.38 1.25
C PHE A 276 -5.28 5.48 1.25
N ASN A 277 -5.13 4.71 0.17
CA ASN A 277 -3.97 3.86 -0.14
C ASN A 277 -3.02 4.55 -1.14
N PRO A 278 -1.98 5.27 -0.66
CA PRO A 278 -1.07 6.02 -1.53
C PRO A 278 -0.24 5.13 -2.46
N ILE A 279 -0.08 5.59 -3.70
CA ILE A 279 1.03 5.19 -4.57
C ILE A 279 2.31 5.69 -3.89
N LYS A 280 3.16 4.74 -3.47
CA LYS A 280 4.42 5.02 -2.77
C LYS A 280 5.58 4.98 -3.75
N CYS A 281 6.46 5.96 -3.64
CA CYS A 281 7.75 5.92 -4.32
C CYS A 281 8.67 4.90 -3.64
N PRO A 282 9.23 3.91 -4.37
CA PRO A 282 10.22 3.01 -3.82
C PRO A 282 11.50 3.78 -3.46
N ASN A 283 12.03 3.57 -2.26
CA ASN A 283 13.35 4.10 -1.90
C ASN A 283 14.43 3.43 -2.76
N VAL A 284 15.21 4.23 -3.48
CA VAL A 284 16.31 3.81 -4.36
C VAL A 284 17.31 2.87 -3.69
N CYS A 285 17.68 3.10 -2.42
CA CYS A 285 18.65 2.24 -1.73
C CYS A 285 18.00 1.13 -0.89
N GLY A 286 16.66 1.04 -0.87
CA GLY A 286 15.93 0.04 -0.08
C GLY A 286 16.07 0.20 1.44
N PHE A 287 16.60 1.32 1.92
CA PHE A 287 16.54 1.68 3.34
C PHE A 287 15.10 2.02 3.68
N ILE A 288 14.37 1.06 4.24
CA ILE A 288 13.02 1.34 4.72
C ILE A 288 13.16 2.26 5.92
N LYS A 289 12.88 3.57 5.74
CA LYS A 289 12.53 4.44 6.86
C LYS A 289 11.23 3.88 7.42
N ILE A 290 11.33 3.04 8.44
CA ILE A 290 10.17 2.50 9.14
C ILE A 290 9.38 3.72 9.62
N ASN A 291 8.08 3.79 9.29
CA ASN A 291 7.20 4.82 9.83
C ASN A 291 7.12 4.62 11.36
N VAL A 292 8.04 5.26 12.06
CA VAL A 292 8.08 5.32 13.51
C VAL A 292 6.94 6.25 13.94
N PRO A 293 6.02 5.77 14.80
CA PRO A 293 5.03 6.66 15.39
C PRO A 293 5.72 7.86 16.01
N LYS A 294 5.21 9.07 15.78
CA LYS A 294 5.69 10.27 16.47
C LYS A 294 4.73 10.60 17.60
N LYS A 295 5.27 11.05 18.74
CA LYS A 295 4.44 11.56 19.83
C LYS A 295 3.59 12.72 19.33
N SER A 296 2.28 12.61 19.50
CA SER A 296 1.34 13.69 19.17
C SER A 296 1.58 14.90 20.09
N PRO A 297 1.66 16.12 19.55
CA PRO A 297 1.67 17.33 20.37
C PRO A 297 0.29 17.66 20.94
N ASN A 298 -0.78 17.12 20.33
CA ASN A 298 -2.16 17.35 20.75
C ASN A 298 -2.55 16.44 21.91
N SER A 299 -3.58 16.85 22.66
CA SER A 299 -4.20 16.02 23.70
C SER A 299 -4.61 14.66 23.13
N LEU A 300 -4.41 13.63 23.95
CA LEU A 300 -4.82 12.27 23.61
C LEU A 300 -6.34 12.19 23.57
N LYS A 301 -6.87 11.45 22.60
CA LYS A 301 -8.31 11.17 22.51
C LYS A 301 -8.60 9.84 23.19
N ALA A 302 -9.68 9.81 23.95
CA ALA A 302 -10.14 8.60 24.61
C ALA A 302 -10.66 7.60 23.56
N VAL A 303 -10.20 6.36 23.65
CA VAL A 303 -10.74 5.23 22.90
C VAL A 303 -11.60 4.41 23.85
N SER A 304 -12.89 4.26 23.51
CA SER A 304 -13.80 3.53 24.40
C SER A 304 -13.40 2.07 24.54
N SER A 305 -13.03 1.69 25.76
CA SER A 305 -12.77 0.30 26.13
C SER A 305 -13.98 -0.62 25.99
N THR A 306 -15.21 -0.07 25.93
CA THR A 306 -16.42 -0.88 25.72
C THR A 306 -16.46 -1.50 24.33
N PHE A 307 -15.83 -0.88 23.33
CA PHE A 307 -15.79 -1.41 21.97
C PHE A 307 -15.32 -2.87 21.92
N LEU A 308 -14.21 -3.18 22.60
CA LEU A 308 -13.67 -4.55 22.63
C LEU A 308 -14.55 -5.51 23.44
N LEU A 309 -15.31 -4.99 24.41
CA LEU A 309 -16.27 -5.79 25.18
C LEU A 309 -17.52 -6.12 24.35
N ASP A 310 -17.93 -5.22 23.46
CA ASP A 310 -19.10 -5.36 22.57
C ASP A 310 -18.84 -6.28 21.35
N LEU A 311 -17.60 -6.75 21.18
CA LEU A 311 -17.27 -7.75 20.16
C LEU A 311 -17.84 -9.12 20.53
N SER A 312 -18.28 -9.88 19.52
CA SER A 312 -18.68 -11.29 19.68
C SER A 312 -17.49 -12.16 20.13
N ASP A 313 -17.76 -13.28 20.80
CA ASP A 313 -16.71 -14.20 21.25
C ASP A 313 -15.86 -14.74 20.09
N VAL A 314 -16.47 -14.97 18.92
CA VAL A 314 -15.78 -15.39 17.70
C VAL A 314 -14.77 -14.33 17.24
N ASN A 315 -15.14 -13.05 17.28
CA ASN A 315 -14.26 -11.96 16.89
C ASN A 315 -13.16 -11.73 17.94
N LYS A 316 -13.51 -11.77 19.23
CA LYS A 316 -12.52 -11.71 20.33
C LYS A 316 -11.46 -12.79 20.17
N ARG A 317 -11.87 -14.04 19.89
CA ARG A 317 -10.97 -15.18 19.69
C ARG A 317 -10.02 -15.07 18.50
N ARG A 318 -10.36 -14.23 17.51
CA ARG A 318 -9.52 -14.01 16.32
C ARG A 318 -8.48 -12.90 16.52
N ILE A 319 -8.56 -12.12 17.60
CA ILE A 319 -7.64 -11.01 17.84
C ILE A 319 -6.22 -11.56 18.04
N ALA A 320 -5.41 -11.38 17.01
CA ALA A 320 -3.99 -11.69 16.97
C ALA A 320 -3.11 -10.43 16.94
N HIS A 321 -3.65 -9.28 16.53
CA HIS A 321 -2.91 -8.03 16.38
C HIS A 321 -3.60 -6.86 17.10
N LEU A 322 -2.89 -6.20 18.02
CA LEU A 322 -3.36 -5.01 18.73
C LEU A 322 -2.32 -3.91 18.66
N ARG A 323 -2.75 -2.71 18.27
CA ARG A 323 -1.88 -1.54 18.14
C ARG A 323 -2.58 -0.30 18.66
N PHE A 324 -1.92 0.43 19.55
CA PHE A 324 -2.40 1.67 20.16
C PHE A 324 -1.33 2.76 20.01
N ILE A 325 -1.69 3.90 19.39
CA ILE A 325 -0.76 5.00 19.13
C ILE A 325 -1.42 6.33 19.46
N ASN A 326 -0.81 7.14 20.33
CA ASN A 326 -1.31 8.49 20.67
C ASN A 326 -2.79 8.53 21.08
N VAL A 327 -3.22 7.55 21.88
CA VAL A 327 -4.59 7.46 22.40
C VAL A 327 -4.60 7.31 23.92
N ASP A 328 -5.70 7.71 24.53
CA ASP A 328 -6.00 7.44 25.93
C ASP A 328 -6.87 6.17 26.01
N PHE A 329 -6.38 5.12 26.66
CA PHE A 329 -7.01 3.81 26.68
C PHE A 329 -6.81 3.09 28.01
N CYS A 330 -7.88 2.52 28.56
CA CYS A 330 -7.85 1.75 29.81
C CYS A 330 -7.41 0.30 29.55
N PHE A 331 -6.12 0.01 29.79
CA PHE A 331 -5.51 -1.31 29.54
C PHE A 331 -5.95 -2.43 30.52
N ASP A 332 -6.63 -2.11 31.62
CA ASP A 332 -7.16 -3.14 32.54
C ASP A 332 -8.13 -4.10 31.86
N LYS A 333 -8.86 -3.60 30.87
CA LYS A 333 -9.95 -4.33 30.21
C LYS A 333 -9.49 -5.27 29.09
N ILE A 334 -8.23 -5.19 28.65
CA ILE A 334 -7.70 -6.07 27.59
C ILE A 334 -7.16 -7.40 28.12
N GLN A 335 -6.98 -7.53 29.44
CA GLN A 335 -6.40 -8.73 30.06
C GLN A 335 -7.13 -10.03 29.73
N ASN A 336 -8.46 -9.98 29.52
CA ASN A 336 -9.25 -11.14 29.12
C ASN A 336 -8.98 -11.57 27.67
N ILE A 337 -8.68 -10.61 26.79
CA ILE A 337 -8.30 -10.90 25.40
C ILE A 337 -7.02 -11.74 25.37
N PHE A 338 -6.06 -11.48 26.25
CA PHE A 338 -4.81 -12.25 26.30
C PHE A 338 -4.96 -13.62 26.97
N LYS A 339 -5.98 -13.83 27.82
CA LYS A 339 -6.20 -15.13 28.48
C LYS A 339 -6.74 -16.19 27.52
N GLU A 340 -7.54 -15.77 26.55
CA GLU A 340 -8.30 -16.69 25.70
C GLU A 340 -7.71 -16.83 24.29
N ASN A 341 -6.76 -15.96 23.91
CA ASN A 341 -6.36 -15.77 22.51
C ASN A 341 -4.84 -15.75 22.32
N ASN A 342 -4.40 -16.16 21.13
CA ASN A 342 -3.00 -16.13 20.73
C ASN A 342 -2.64 -14.79 20.08
N VAL A 343 -2.54 -13.73 20.89
CA VAL A 343 -2.06 -12.43 20.41
C VAL A 343 -0.58 -12.56 20.01
N SER A 344 -0.27 -12.25 18.75
CA SER A 344 1.08 -12.35 18.19
C SER A 344 1.72 -10.98 17.91
N TYR A 345 0.92 -9.91 17.85
CA TYR A 345 1.41 -8.54 17.70
C TYR A 345 0.76 -7.64 18.75
N PHE A 346 1.59 -6.97 19.55
CA PHE A 346 1.12 -5.97 20.51
C PHE A 346 2.04 -4.73 20.51
N GLU A 347 1.46 -3.57 20.20
CA GLU A 347 2.17 -2.29 20.20
C GLU A 347 1.42 -1.23 21.01
N VAL A 348 2.14 -0.57 21.91
CA VAL A 348 1.68 0.61 22.64
C VAL A 348 2.73 1.72 22.48
N ALA A 349 2.35 2.83 21.85
CA ALA A 349 3.24 3.95 21.61
C ALA A 349 2.60 5.28 22.03
N TYR A 350 3.28 6.00 22.94
CA TYR A 350 2.88 7.34 23.38
C TYR A 350 1.41 7.44 23.82
N CYS A 351 0.89 6.38 24.43
CA CYS A 351 -0.45 6.35 25.01
C CYS A 351 -0.44 6.86 26.45
N SER A 352 -1.62 7.18 26.99
CA SER A 352 -1.78 7.38 28.43
C SER A 352 -1.63 6.01 29.11
N VAL A 353 -0.57 5.85 29.92
CA VAL A 353 -0.28 4.61 30.63
C VAL A 353 -0.04 4.96 32.09
N ASP A 354 -1.05 4.76 32.93
CA ASP A 354 -0.91 4.98 34.38
C ASP A 354 0.12 4.02 34.98
N GLU A 355 0.10 2.76 34.57
CA GLU A 355 0.97 1.71 35.10
C GLU A 355 1.42 0.72 34.02
N CYS A 356 2.72 0.72 33.70
CA CYS A 356 3.31 -0.14 32.66
C CYS A 356 3.07 -1.65 32.88
N HIS A 357 2.99 -2.10 34.14
CA HIS A 357 2.77 -3.51 34.46
C HIS A 357 1.48 -4.09 33.88
N LYS A 358 0.45 -3.25 33.69
CA LYS A 358 -0.82 -3.66 33.05
C LYS A 358 -0.61 -4.11 31.59
N ILE A 359 0.42 -3.57 30.94
CA ILE A 359 0.83 -3.94 29.57
C ILE A 359 1.70 -5.19 29.63
N THR A 360 2.73 -5.21 30.48
CA THR A 360 3.73 -6.30 30.50
C THR A 360 3.21 -7.61 31.08
N GLU A 361 2.20 -7.58 31.96
CA GLU A 361 1.54 -8.81 32.46
C GLU A 361 0.85 -9.61 31.34
N SER A 362 0.43 -8.93 30.27
CA SER A 362 -0.17 -9.57 29.12
C SER A 362 0.84 -10.40 28.32
N LEU A 363 2.15 -10.09 28.41
CA LEU A 363 3.21 -10.76 27.65
C LEU A 363 3.37 -12.23 28.02
N LEU A 364 3.26 -12.56 29.31
CA LEU A 364 3.43 -13.93 29.79
C LEU A 364 2.33 -14.87 29.27
N LYS A 365 1.23 -14.31 28.77
CA LYS A 365 0.11 -15.06 28.19
C LYS A 365 0.22 -15.21 26.67
N MET A 366 1.15 -14.50 26.03
CA MET A 366 1.42 -14.66 24.60
C MET A 366 2.23 -15.94 24.42
N THR A 367 1.54 -17.02 24.02
CA THR A 367 2.08 -18.40 23.98
C THR A 367 2.95 -18.68 22.75
N GLU A 368 2.76 -17.88 21.69
CA GLU A 368 3.50 -17.97 20.43
C GLU A 368 4.60 -16.91 20.34
N GLN A 369 5.55 -17.14 19.44
CA GLN A 369 6.58 -16.17 19.09
C GLN A 369 5.97 -14.87 18.59
N ASN A 370 6.21 -13.78 19.30
CA ASN A 370 5.44 -12.54 19.18
C ASN A 370 6.28 -11.29 18.92
N ILE A 371 5.60 -10.27 18.40
CA ILE A 371 6.08 -8.91 18.18
C ILE A 371 5.55 -8.04 19.31
N PHE A 372 6.45 -7.50 20.12
CA PHE A 372 6.10 -6.59 21.20
C PHE A 372 6.81 -5.25 21.02
N LYS A 373 6.03 -4.17 21.05
CA LYS A 373 6.54 -2.82 20.88
C LYS A 373 6.00 -1.90 21.96
N LEU A 374 6.90 -1.27 22.68
CA LEU A 374 6.61 -0.26 23.69
C LEU A 374 7.38 1.00 23.34
N ARG A 375 6.69 2.16 23.34
CA ARG A 375 7.35 3.44 23.08
C ARG A 375 6.94 4.54 24.03
N GLY A 376 7.93 5.29 24.53
CA GLY A 376 7.70 6.46 25.37
C GLY A 376 7.14 6.15 26.75
N VAL A 377 7.50 4.98 27.31
CA VAL A 377 7.00 4.48 28.60
C VAL A 377 8.15 4.31 29.59
N GLU A 378 7.91 4.68 30.85
CA GLU A 378 8.78 4.38 31.98
C GLU A 378 8.42 3.02 32.58
N MET A 379 9.42 2.15 32.76
CA MET A 379 9.27 0.77 33.22
C MET A 379 9.79 0.59 34.64
N LYS A 380 9.14 -0.27 35.42
CA LYS A 380 9.64 -0.76 36.71
C LYS A 380 10.52 -2.00 36.52
N PRO A 381 11.35 -2.39 37.51
CA PRO A 381 12.16 -3.61 37.42
C PRO A 381 11.36 -4.87 37.08
N ASP A 382 10.16 -5.02 37.63
CA ASP A 382 9.30 -6.18 37.36
C ASP A 382 8.76 -6.20 35.91
N ASP A 383 8.69 -5.06 35.23
CA ASP A 383 8.33 -4.98 33.81
C ASP A 383 9.44 -5.59 32.95
N VAL A 384 10.69 -5.25 33.27
CA VAL A 384 11.89 -5.79 32.61
C VAL A 384 11.94 -7.30 32.77
N ASP A 385 11.71 -7.80 33.99
CA ASP A 385 11.69 -9.24 34.26
C ASP A 385 10.62 -9.98 33.46
N ARG A 386 9.41 -9.41 33.34
CA ARG A 386 8.33 -10.00 32.52
C ARG A 386 8.70 -10.03 31.05
N ILE A 387 9.35 -8.99 30.52
CA ILE A 387 9.84 -8.96 29.13
C ILE A 387 10.90 -10.05 28.92
N LEU A 388 11.87 -10.18 29.82
CA LEU A 388 12.94 -11.17 29.68
C LEU A 388 12.44 -12.63 29.79
N ARG A 389 11.35 -12.86 30.53
CA ARG A 389 10.69 -14.17 30.65
C ARG A 389 9.72 -14.49 29.49
N SER A 390 9.66 -13.64 28.47
CA SER A 390 8.74 -13.82 27.34
C SER A 390 9.42 -14.45 26.11
N LYS A 391 8.62 -14.97 25.17
CA LYS A 391 9.07 -15.56 23.89
C LYS A 391 9.14 -14.55 22.73
N VAL A 392 9.41 -13.29 23.03
CA VAL A 392 9.41 -12.20 22.04
C VAL A 392 10.51 -12.37 20.99
N ARG A 393 10.11 -12.34 19.71
CA ARG A 393 11.00 -12.34 18.55
C ARG A 393 11.40 -10.94 18.12
N ILE A 394 10.47 -10.00 18.14
CA ILE A 394 10.72 -8.61 17.76
C ILE A 394 10.37 -7.75 18.95
N LEU A 395 11.40 -7.26 19.62
CA LEU A 395 11.29 -6.37 20.78
C LEU A 395 11.63 -4.95 20.35
N VAL A 396 10.69 -4.03 20.53
CA VAL A 396 10.94 -2.59 20.40
C VAL A 396 10.68 -1.94 21.75
N LEU A 397 11.71 -1.36 22.34
CA LEU A 397 11.67 -0.53 23.55
C LEU A 397 12.26 0.83 23.17
N ASP A 398 11.48 1.67 22.50
CA ASP A 398 11.95 2.95 21.95
C ASP A 398 11.55 4.12 22.85
N THR A 399 12.46 5.06 23.12
CA THR A 399 12.21 6.16 24.06
C THR A 399 11.72 5.68 25.44
N CYS A 400 12.19 4.50 25.88
CA CYS A 400 11.86 3.89 27.15
C CYS A 400 12.93 4.18 28.21
N THR A 401 12.51 4.28 29.46
CA THR A 401 13.39 4.48 30.63
C THR A 401 13.02 3.51 31.74
N ILE A 402 13.90 3.36 32.74
CA ILE A 402 13.58 2.68 34.00
C ILE A 402 13.35 3.74 35.08
N CYS A 403 12.38 3.49 35.98
CA CYS A 403 12.08 4.38 37.12
C CYS A 403 13.35 4.79 37.87
N LYS A 404 13.55 6.10 38.02
CA LYS A 404 14.81 6.71 38.52
C LYS A 404 15.26 6.22 39.89
N ASP A 405 14.32 5.82 40.76
CA ASP A 405 14.61 5.40 42.13
C ASP A 405 14.80 3.89 42.28
N THR A 406 14.83 3.14 41.17
CA THR A 406 14.91 1.69 41.18
C THR A 406 16.07 1.18 40.34
N VAL A 407 16.81 0.23 40.91
CA VAL A 407 17.89 -0.46 40.21
C VAL A 407 17.40 -1.85 39.83
N TRP A 408 17.36 -2.14 38.53
CA TRP A 408 17.11 -3.51 38.06
C TRP A 408 18.41 -4.32 38.13
N THR A 409 18.32 -5.55 38.61
CA THR A 409 19.45 -6.48 38.70
C THR A 409 19.05 -7.85 38.14
N PRO A 410 19.88 -8.47 37.28
CA PRO A 410 19.56 -9.77 36.70
C PRO A 410 19.61 -10.88 37.76
N ASN A 411 18.77 -11.91 37.58
CA ASN A 411 18.89 -13.16 38.34
C ASN A 411 20.22 -13.86 37.98
N LYS A 412 21.05 -14.14 39.00
CA LYS A 412 22.39 -14.73 38.86
C LYS A 412 22.43 -16.23 39.13
N SER A 413 21.28 -16.89 39.33
CA SER A 413 21.24 -18.33 39.55
C SER A 413 21.77 -19.06 38.30
N PRO A 414 22.74 -19.99 38.44
CA PRO A 414 23.33 -20.69 37.29
C PRO A 414 22.33 -21.59 36.55
N ASP A 415 21.27 -22.03 37.23
CA ASP A 415 20.19 -22.85 36.64
C ASP A 415 19.08 -22.00 36.00
N PHE A 416 19.18 -20.68 36.07
CA PHE A 416 18.17 -19.76 35.58
C PHE A 416 18.60 -19.12 34.26
N GLU A 417 17.77 -19.27 33.23
CA GLU A 417 17.95 -18.62 31.95
C GLU A 417 16.70 -17.84 31.56
N TYR A 418 16.88 -16.65 31.01
CA TYR A 418 15.79 -15.86 30.47
C TYR A 418 15.34 -16.41 29.13
N GLU A 419 14.03 -16.63 29.00
CA GLU A 419 13.45 -17.27 27.82
C GLU A 419 13.70 -16.47 26.53
N ILE A 420 13.70 -15.13 26.60
CA ILE A 420 13.88 -14.25 25.44
C ILE A 420 15.18 -14.51 24.67
N ILE A 421 16.23 -15.00 25.34
CA ILE A 421 17.54 -15.30 24.75
C ILE A 421 17.41 -16.34 23.63
N HIS A 422 16.45 -17.26 23.72
CA HIS A 422 16.23 -18.29 22.70
C HIS A 422 15.39 -17.83 21.51
N TYR A 423 14.72 -16.67 21.60
CA TYR A 423 13.71 -16.27 20.59
C TYR A 423 13.99 -14.94 19.90
N LEU A 424 14.68 -14.00 20.53
CA LEU A 424 14.84 -12.64 20.01
C LEU A 424 15.62 -12.60 18.69
N GLN A 425 14.97 -12.09 17.65
CA GLN A 425 15.51 -11.92 16.30
C GLN A 425 15.77 -10.47 15.94
N THR A 426 14.94 -9.56 16.44
CA THR A 426 15.06 -8.12 16.19
C THR A 426 14.93 -7.36 17.50
N LEU A 427 15.94 -6.56 17.79
CA LEU A 427 15.98 -5.67 18.95
C LEU A 427 16.06 -4.22 18.47
N ASN A 428 15.11 -3.40 18.90
CA ASN A 428 15.17 -1.95 18.74
C ASN A 428 15.04 -1.29 20.11
N VAL A 429 16.09 -0.63 20.56
CA VAL A 429 16.12 0.16 21.80
C VAL A 429 16.40 1.63 21.51
N SER A 430 16.04 2.11 20.32
CA SER A 430 16.37 3.48 19.89
C SER A 430 15.91 4.52 20.91
N SER A 431 16.69 5.59 21.08
CA SER A 431 16.36 6.73 21.95
C SER A 431 16.04 6.38 23.41
N SER A 432 16.34 5.16 23.85
CA SER A 432 16.08 4.69 25.21
C SER A 432 17.27 4.90 26.12
N LYS A 433 17.00 4.86 27.43
CA LYS A 433 18.01 4.90 28.48
C LYS A 433 17.83 3.70 29.39
N LEU A 434 18.61 2.65 29.15
CA LEU A 434 18.46 1.34 29.82
C LEU A 434 19.79 0.85 30.42
N PRO A 435 19.75 -0.03 31.47
CA PRO A 435 20.93 -0.62 32.09
C PRO A 435 21.81 -1.41 31.12
N SER A 436 23.12 -1.25 31.25
CA SER A 436 24.10 -2.02 30.46
C SER A 436 23.95 -3.53 30.67
N ASP A 437 23.61 -3.99 31.89
CA ASP A 437 23.37 -5.41 32.19
C ASP A 437 22.18 -5.98 31.41
N LEU A 438 21.11 -5.18 31.20
CA LEU A 438 19.94 -5.58 30.40
C LEU A 438 20.33 -5.72 28.93
N MET A 439 21.05 -4.73 28.40
CA MET A 439 21.52 -4.76 27.02
C MET A 439 22.40 -5.97 26.74
N GLN A 440 23.32 -6.28 27.65
CA GLN A 440 24.19 -7.45 27.53
C GLN A 440 23.39 -8.75 27.38
N LEU A 441 22.35 -8.94 28.20
CA LEU A 441 21.50 -10.13 28.14
C LEU A 441 20.73 -10.23 26.81
N LEU A 442 20.12 -9.15 26.35
CA LEU A 442 19.36 -9.14 25.10
C LEU A 442 20.27 -9.42 23.89
N LEU A 443 21.48 -8.86 23.90
CA LEU A 443 22.47 -9.05 22.85
C LEU A 443 23.06 -10.46 22.80
N HIS A 444 22.96 -11.23 23.89
CA HIS A 444 23.32 -12.66 23.90
C HIS A 444 22.28 -13.57 23.22
N SER A 445 21.15 -13.07 22.74
CA SER A 445 20.13 -13.94 22.12
C SER A 445 20.62 -14.65 20.86
N PHE A 446 20.53 -15.98 20.79
CA PHE A 446 21.13 -16.80 19.72
C PHE A 446 20.63 -16.47 18.30
N ASN A 447 19.42 -15.93 18.18
CA ASN A 447 18.76 -15.69 16.91
C ASN A 447 18.78 -14.22 16.45
N LEU A 448 19.51 -13.35 17.17
CA LEU A 448 19.50 -11.91 16.88
C LEU A 448 20.12 -11.60 15.52
N GLU A 449 19.31 -11.07 14.61
CA GLU A 449 19.67 -10.71 13.24
C GLU A 449 19.66 -9.21 13.00
N ASN A 450 18.78 -8.46 13.69
CA ASN A 450 18.60 -7.03 13.47
C ASN A 450 18.72 -6.26 14.79
N LEU A 451 19.59 -5.26 14.81
CA LEU A 451 19.80 -4.41 15.97
C LEU A 451 19.66 -2.93 15.59
N ASN A 452 18.82 -2.22 16.34
CA ASN A 452 18.76 -0.76 16.32
C ASN A 452 19.01 -0.22 17.74
N ILE A 453 20.11 0.51 17.89
CA ILE A 453 20.59 1.14 19.12
C ILE A 453 20.84 2.64 18.89
N SER A 454 20.10 3.22 17.93
CA SER A 454 20.26 4.61 17.52
C SER A 454 19.89 5.56 18.66
N CYS A 455 20.68 6.60 18.90
CA CYS A 455 20.46 7.57 19.99
C CYS A 455 20.34 6.93 21.39
N PHE A 456 20.89 5.74 21.61
CA PHE A 456 20.74 5.01 22.88
C PHE A 456 21.75 5.49 23.94
N GLU A 457 21.28 5.68 25.18
CA GLU A 457 22.12 6.04 26.33
C GLU A 457 22.29 4.83 27.27
N PHE A 458 23.53 4.41 27.49
CA PHE A 458 23.85 3.34 28.44
C PHE A 458 23.82 3.86 29.88
N LEU A 459 22.98 3.27 30.72
CA LEU A 459 23.10 3.42 32.17
C LEU A 459 24.26 2.55 32.70
N PRO A 460 24.98 2.98 33.74
CA PRO A 460 26.11 2.24 34.31
C PRO A 460 25.76 0.78 34.62
N ALA A 461 26.70 -0.14 34.36
CA ALA A 461 26.56 -1.52 34.76
C ALA A 461 26.66 -1.66 36.28
N ASN A 462 25.84 -2.52 36.89
CA ASN A 462 25.95 -2.85 38.31
C ASN A 462 26.93 -4.01 38.54
N SER A 463 27.41 -4.64 37.47
CA SER A 463 28.28 -5.82 37.51
C SER A 463 29.52 -5.63 36.64
N SER A 464 30.66 -6.17 37.09
CA SER A 464 31.95 -6.15 36.39
C SER A 464 32.08 -7.29 35.37
N SER A 465 30.98 -7.74 34.76
CA SER A 465 31.02 -8.91 33.88
C SER A 465 31.77 -8.58 32.58
N SER A 466 32.72 -9.44 32.22
CA SER A 466 33.49 -9.30 30.99
C SER A 466 32.61 -9.62 29.77
N MET A 467 32.71 -8.79 28.73
CA MET A 467 32.06 -9.04 27.46
C MET A 467 32.63 -10.33 26.85
N ILE A 468 31.80 -11.36 26.69
CA ILE A 468 32.16 -12.52 25.88
C ILE A 468 31.78 -12.16 24.44
N GLY A 469 32.78 -11.90 23.61
CA GLY A 469 32.58 -11.66 22.18
C GLY A 469 32.01 -12.90 21.51
N LEU A 470 30.72 -12.86 21.16
CA LEU A 470 30.11 -13.87 20.30
C LEU A 470 30.26 -13.41 18.85
N LYS A 471 31.03 -14.15 18.04
CA LYS A 471 31.06 -13.92 16.58
C LYS A 471 29.67 -14.16 16.00
N ARG A 472 29.02 -13.11 15.51
CA ARG A 472 27.69 -13.19 14.90
C ARG A 472 27.62 -12.50 13.55
N LYS A 473 26.60 -12.90 12.79
CA LYS A 473 26.25 -12.30 11.50
C LYS A 473 24.90 -11.61 11.67
N TRP A 474 24.89 -10.29 11.57
CA TRP A 474 23.66 -9.51 11.58
C TRP A 474 23.25 -9.13 10.17
N ASN A 475 21.94 -9.19 9.92
CA ASN A 475 21.33 -8.70 8.70
C ASN A 475 21.32 -7.16 8.70
N CYS A 476 21.03 -6.54 9.84
CA CYS A 476 20.96 -5.08 9.96
C CYS A 476 21.52 -4.58 11.29
N LEU A 477 22.33 -3.53 11.24
CA LEU A 477 22.82 -2.77 12.39
C LEU A 477 22.56 -1.27 12.16
N GLN A 478 21.76 -0.66 13.02
CA GLN A 478 21.48 0.77 13.01
C GLN A 478 22.00 1.42 14.29
N ILE A 479 22.90 2.39 14.11
CA ILE A 479 23.53 3.18 15.19
C ILE A 479 23.48 4.66 14.79
N ASP A 480 22.32 5.12 14.35
CA ASP A 480 22.11 6.50 13.96
C ASP A 480 22.18 7.40 15.21
N LYS A 481 22.62 8.65 15.07
CA LYS A 481 22.84 9.57 16.21
C LYS A 481 23.69 8.91 17.29
N TYR A 482 24.81 8.33 16.88
CA TYR A 482 25.69 7.59 17.76
C TYR A 482 26.08 8.42 18.99
N ILE A 483 25.88 7.83 20.18
CA ILE A 483 26.36 8.39 21.45
C ILE A 483 27.63 7.62 21.82
N PRO A 484 28.82 8.28 21.85
CA PRO A 484 30.08 7.62 22.16
C PRO A 484 30.05 6.85 23.46
N SER A 485 30.46 5.58 23.40
CA SER A 485 30.54 4.69 24.54
C SER A 485 31.59 3.61 24.31
N ASP A 486 32.50 3.45 25.26
CA ASP A 486 33.51 2.39 25.22
C ASP A 486 32.86 1.00 25.27
N TYR A 487 31.72 0.89 25.95
CA TYR A 487 30.91 -0.33 25.94
C TYR A 487 30.49 -0.70 24.51
N LEU A 488 29.93 0.25 23.77
CA LEU A 488 29.45 0.00 22.41
C LEU A 488 30.60 -0.25 21.42
N LYS A 489 31.74 0.42 21.59
CA LYS A 489 32.95 0.14 20.79
C LYS A 489 33.43 -1.30 21.00
N ASN A 490 33.53 -1.74 22.25
CA ASN A 490 33.96 -3.10 22.58
C ASN A 490 32.93 -4.15 22.16
N LEU A 491 31.63 -3.84 22.28
CA LEU A 491 30.53 -4.72 21.90
C LEU A 491 30.60 -5.09 20.41
N LEU A 492 31.02 -4.19 19.54
CA LEU A 492 30.95 -4.38 18.08
C LEU A 492 32.23 -4.99 17.47
N MET A 493 33.20 -5.35 18.32
CA MET A 493 34.37 -6.09 17.90
C MET A 493 33.96 -7.50 17.43
N GLU A 494 34.47 -7.95 16.28
CA GLU A 494 34.27 -9.28 15.71
C GLU A 494 32.89 -9.62 15.09
N TYR A 495 32.02 -8.62 14.88
CA TYR A 495 30.72 -8.81 14.22
C TYR A 495 30.80 -8.59 12.70
N SER A 496 29.96 -9.31 11.95
CA SER A 496 29.76 -9.05 10.52
C SER A 496 28.33 -8.61 10.26
N VAL A 497 28.15 -7.65 9.36
CA VAL A 497 26.87 -6.98 9.14
C VAL A 497 26.61 -6.87 7.64
N TYR A 498 25.39 -7.20 7.20
CA TYR A 498 24.99 -7.02 5.80
C TYR A 498 24.58 -5.57 5.49
N SER A 499 23.76 -4.96 6.34
CA SER A 499 23.29 -3.56 6.22
C SER A 499 23.71 -2.74 7.44
N LEU A 500 24.47 -1.66 7.22
CA LEU A 500 24.97 -0.77 8.28
C LEU A 500 24.41 0.64 8.10
N SER A 501 23.86 1.22 9.16
CA SER A 501 23.36 2.60 9.21
C SER A 501 24.05 3.38 10.33
N LEU A 502 24.61 4.52 9.98
CA LEU A 502 25.37 5.42 10.86
C LEU A 502 24.99 6.89 10.58
N CYS A 503 23.69 7.19 10.52
CA CYS A 503 23.17 8.50 10.10
C CYS A 503 23.25 9.56 11.22
N GLU A 504 23.15 10.84 10.85
CA GLU A 504 22.99 11.97 11.79
C GLU A 504 24.06 12.04 12.92
N SER A 505 25.32 11.74 12.62
CA SER A 505 26.43 11.89 13.57
C SER A 505 26.91 13.34 13.62
N PHE A 506 27.04 13.90 14.82
CA PHE A 506 27.46 15.30 15.02
C PHE A 506 28.93 15.53 14.65
N ILE A 507 29.81 14.57 14.95
CA ILE A 507 31.24 14.61 14.63
C ILE A 507 31.60 13.25 14.02
N PHE A 508 32.00 13.22 12.75
CA PHE A 508 32.27 11.95 12.06
C PHE A 508 33.42 11.16 12.72
N ASN A 509 34.39 11.84 13.36
CA ASN A 509 35.45 11.18 14.14
C ASN A 509 34.90 10.22 15.20
N ASP A 510 33.68 10.45 15.69
CA ASP A 510 33.03 9.56 16.66
C ASP A 510 32.69 8.20 16.05
N ILE A 511 32.42 8.14 14.75
CA ILE A 511 32.06 6.91 14.03
C ILE A 511 33.23 6.31 13.22
N ILE A 512 34.34 7.02 13.02
CA ILE A 512 35.54 6.51 12.30
C ILE A 512 36.01 5.17 12.85
N SER A 513 35.94 4.97 14.17
CA SER A 513 36.39 3.73 14.81
C SER A 513 35.70 2.50 14.21
N PHE A 514 34.43 2.60 13.79
CA PHE A 514 33.69 1.49 13.18
C PHE A 514 34.33 1.02 11.87
N PHE A 515 34.84 1.95 11.07
CA PHE A 515 35.49 1.65 9.80
C PHE A 515 36.91 1.11 9.98
N ASN A 516 37.66 1.66 10.93
CA ASN A 516 39.06 1.28 11.17
C ASN A 516 39.21 -0.14 11.74
N THR A 517 38.15 -0.71 12.32
CA THR A 517 38.19 -2.09 12.82
C THR A 517 38.39 -3.14 11.72
N GLY A 518 37.99 -2.83 10.49
CA GLY A 518 38.02 -3.75 9.35
C GLY A 518 36.99 -4.90 9.38
N TYR A 519 36.21 -5.05 10.45
CA TYR A 519 35.23 -6.15 10.59
C TYR A 519 34.10 -6.08 9.55
N PHE A 520 33.73 -4.87 9.15
CA PHE A 520 32.62 -4.64 8.22
C PHE A 520 33.03 -4.69 6.74
N ASN A 521 34.32 -4.52 6.44
CA ASN A 521 34.84 -4.32 5.07
C ASN A 521 34.45 -5.41 4.07
N ASN A 522 34.31 -6.66 4.54
CA ASN A 522 33.96 -7.81 3.69
C ASN A 522 32.49 -8.23 3.78
N SER A 523 31.68 -7.66 4.68
CA SER A 523 30.30 -8.10 4.92
C SER A 523 29.24 -7.12 4.44
N VAL A 524 29.49 -5.81 4.59
CA VAL A 524 28.50 -4.77 4.28
C VAL A 524 28.25 -4.70 2.77
N LYS A 525 26.96 -4.78 2.40
CA LYS A 525 26.46 -4.55 1.03
C LYS A 525 25.63 -3.28 0.93
N THR A 526 25.08 -2.81 2.04
CA THR A 526 24.21 -1.63 2.10
C THR A 526 24.73 -0.72 3.21
N LEU A 527 25.13 0.50 2.86
CA LEU A 527 25.69 1.47 3.80
C LEU A 527 24.90 2.77 3.76
N ASP A 528 24.38 3.19 4.93
CA ASP A 528 23.73 4.48 5.13
C ASP A 528 24.63 5.41 5.95
N LEU A 529 25.00 6.53 5.34
CA LEU A 529 25.74 7.62 5.96
C LEU A 529 25.02 8.95 5.75
N SER A 530 23.71 8.92 5.54
CA SER A 530 22.92 10.14 5.34
C SER A 530 22.91 11.06 6.57
N ASP A 531 22.66 12.35 6.29
CA ASP A 531 22.59 13.43 7.27
C ASP A 531 23.87 13.57 8.14
N ASN A 532 25.04 13.15 7.62
CA ASN A 532 26.38 13.38 8.19
C ASN A 532 27.14 14.49 7.45
N SER A 533 28.12 15.12 8.12
CA SER A 533 29.06 16.06 7.49
C SER A 533 30.33 15.33 7.03
N LEU A 534 30.39 14.90 5.76
CA LEU A 534 31.53 14.17 5.21
C LEU A 534 32.55 15.08 4.51
N THR A 535 33.84 14.84 4.74
CA THR A 535 34.96 15.31 3.94
C THR A 535 35.32 14.31 2.83
N VAL A 536 36.17 14.72 1.88
CA VAL A 536 36.64 13.87 0.76
C VAL A 536 37.39 12.65 1.25
N ASP A 537 38.14 12.76 2.34
CA ASP A 537 38.94 11.67 2.90
C ASP A 537 38.08 10.45 3.29
N PHE A 538 36.80 10.67 3.62
CA PHE A 538 35.89 9.57 3.92
C PHE A 538 35.52 8.71 2.72
N LEU A 539 35.61 9.24 1.50
CA LEU A 539 35.37 8.44 0.30
C LEU A 539 36.39 7.30 0.19
N ALA A 540 37.65 7.54 0.59
CA ALA A 540 38.67 6.49 0.66
C ALA A 540 38.34 5.40 1.70
N ILE A 541 37.72 5.79 2.81
CA ILE A 541 37.27 4.84 3.84
C ILE A 541 36.10 3.99 3.33
N ILE A 542 35.15 4.59 2.62
CA ILE A 542 34.01 3.87 2.00
C ILE A 542 34.51 2.84 0.95
N ASP A 543 35.61 3.14 0.25
CA ASP A 543 36.18 2.21 -0.74
C ASP A 543 36.68 0.89 -0.15
N ASN A 544 36.91 0.84 1.18
CA ASN A 544 37.28 -0.39 1.86
C ASN A 544 36.15 -1.45 1.89
N PHE A 545 34.89 -1.05 1.67
CA PHE A 545 33.75 -1.99 1.61
C PHE A 545 33.70 -2.72 0.27
N LYS A 546 34.37 -3.88 0.20
CA LYS A 546 34.57 -4.63 -1.05
C LYS A 546 33.27 -5.13 -1.68
N ASN A 547 32.23 -5.33 -0.88
CA ASN A 547 30.96 -5.92 -1.32
C ASN A 547 29.81 -4.90 -1.39
N LEU A 548 30.12 -3.60 -1.29
CA LEU A 548 29.11 -2.55 -1.30
C LEU A 548 28.34 -2.53 -2.62
N LYS A 549 27.00 -2.44 -2.53
CA LYS A 549 26.06 -2.38 -3.65
C LYS A 549 25.11 -1.20 -3.58
N ARG A 550 24.78 -0.76 -2.36
CA ARG A 550 23.89 0.37 -2.13
C ARG A 550 24.53 1.34 -1.16
N LEU A 551 24.52 2.61 -1.53
CA LEU A 551 25.11 3.68 -0.74
C LEU A 551 24.14 4.85 -0.62
N ASN A 552 23.83 5.24 0.61
CA ASN A 552 23.05 6.44 0.90
C ASN A 552 23.96 7.53 1.51
N LEU A 553 24.07 8.64 0.79
CA LEU A 553 24.78 9.87 1.14
C LEU A 553 23.84 11.08 1.08
N SER A 554 22.54 10.87 1.31
CA SER A 554 21.59 11.97 1.34
C SER A 554 22.02 13.01 2.37
N ALA A 555 22.05 14.29 1.98
CA ALA A 555 22.52 15.40 2.81
C ALA A 555 23.92 15.17 3.42
N SER A 556 24.82 14.52 2.68
CA SER A 556 26.17 14.14 3.17
C SER A 556 27.27 14.17 2.13
N LEU A 557 26.98 14.62 0.90
CA LEU A 557 27.98 14.70 -0.15
C LEU A 557 29.01 15.81 0.18
N PRO A 558 30.33 15.55 0.10
CA PRO A 558 31.34 16.58 0.30
C PRO A 558 31.16 17.79 -0.64
N LEU A 559 31.41 18.99 -0.14
CA LEU A 559 31.23 20.25 -0.90
C LEU A 559 32.22 20.42 -2.06
N SER A 560 33.40 19.83 -1.96
CA SER A 560 34.43 19.85 -3.01
C SER A 560 35.10 18.50 -3.07
N ILE A 561 35.26 17.96 -4.28
CA ILE A 561 35.90 16.67 -4.55
C ILE A 561 36.97 16.95 -5.60
N TYR A 562 38.22 17.10 -5.15
CA TYR A 562 39.34 17.33 -6.04
C TYR A 562 39.75 16.01 -6.68
N SER A 563 39.52 15.86 -7.99
CA SER A 563 39.89 14.68 -8.79
C SER A 563 39.37 13.36 -8.18
N PRO A 564 38.17 12.88 -8.57
CA PRO A 564 37.67 11.62 -8.05
C PRO A 564 38.71 10.52 -8.27
N SER A 565 39.21 9.96 -7.18
CA SER A 565 40.15 8.84 -7.23
C SER A 565 39.48 7.64 -7.90
N ASN A 566 40.27 6.71 -8.45
CA ASN A 566 39.75 5.47 -9.08
C ASN A 566 39.21 4.49 -8.02
N TYR A 567 38.20 4.90 -7.25
CA TYR A 567 37.54 4.08 -6.24
C TYR A 567 36.74 2.95 -6.91
N ARG A 568 36.79 1.76 -6.30
CA ARG A 568 36.11 0.55 -6.78
C ARG A 568 34.60 0.70 -6.75
N PHE A 569 34.04 1.44 -5.81
CA PHE A 569 32.58 1.58 -5.70
C PHE A 569 31.95 2.25 -6.92
N PHE A 570 32.68 3.09 -7.67
CA PHE A 570 32.18 3.71 -8.92
C PHE A 570 31.80 2.69 -10.00
N ALA A 571 32.51 1.56 -10.06
CA ALA A 571 32.25 0.49 -11.02
C ALA A 571 31.28 -0.58 -10.49
N THR A 572 31.01 -0.62 -9.18
CA THR A 572 30.36 -1.78 -8.54
C THR A 572 29.04 -1.48 -7.83
N LEU A 573 28.76 -0.22 -7.49
CA LEU A 573 27.48 0.21 -6.90
C LEU A 573 26.35 0.08 -7.92
N SER A 574 25.20 -0.40 -7.45
CA SER A 574 23.96 -0.49 -8.23
C SER A 574 22.97 0.62 -7.88
N ASP A 575 22.95 1.05 -6.61
CA ASP A 575 21.97 2.00 -6.11
C ASP A 575 22.68 3.10 -5.32
N LEU A 576 22.40 4.36 -5.67
CA LEU A 576 23.00 5.54 -5.05
C LEU A 576 21.90 6.54 -4.67
N ASP A 577 21.91 6.96 -3.41
CA ASP A 577 21.13 8.10 -2.93
C ASP A 577 22.07 9.24 -2.54
N VAL A 578 21.92 10.37 -3.23
CA VAL A 578 22.60 11.64 -2.97
C VAL A 578 21.57 12.78 -2.89
N SER A 579 20.33 12.46 -2.50
CA SER A 579 19.26 13.45 -2.31
C SER A 579 19.57 14.49 -1.23
N ARG A 580 18.90 15.64 -1.24
CA ARG A 580 19.06 16.72 -0.25
C ARG A 580 20.49 17.27 -0.17
N ASN A 581 21.26 17.20 -1.26
CA ASN A 581 22.62 17.75 -1.34
C ASN A 581 22.68 19.05 -2.14
N ASN A 582 23.82 19.74 -2.06
CA ASN A 582 24.17 20.85 -2.94
C ASN A 582 25.21 20.37 -3.97
N ILE A 583 24.78 20.20 -5.22
CA ILE A 583 25.60 19.72 -6.33
C ILE A 583 26.08 20.91 -7.15
N THR A 584 27.38 21.15 -7.11
CA THR A 584 28.06 22.30 -7.74
C THR A 584 29.16 21.81 -8.67
N SER A 585 29.77 22.75 -9.39
CA SER A 585 30.95 22.51 -10.24
C SER A 585 32.14 21.89 -9.50
N THR A 586 32.16 21.92 -8.17
CA THR A 586 33.23 21.36 -7.34
C THR A 586 33.00 19.92 -6.87
N ASN A 587 31.79 19.35 -7.00
CA ASN A 587 31.50 17.99 -6.53
C ASN A 587 30.69 17.11 -7.48
N PHE A 588 30.18 17.64 -8.61
CA PHE A 588 29.38 16.87 -9.57
C PHE A 588 30.12 15.65 -10.14
N GLU A 589 31.45 15.69 -10.21
CA GLU A 589 32.28 14.62 -10.74
C GLU A 589 32.10 13.30 -9.98
N PHE A 590 31.73 13.36 -8.69
CA PHE A 590 31.41 12.17 -7.91
C PHE A 590 30.28 11.34 -8.54
N ILE A 591 29.21 12.00 -9.00
CA ILE A 591 28.08 11.34 -9.63
C ILE A 591 28.46 10.88 -11.04
N ALA A 592 29.25 11.69 -11.77
CA ALA A 592 29.65 11.41 -13.15
C ALA A 592 30.55 10.15 -13.28
N CYS A 593 31.31 9.80 -12.23
CA CYS A 593 32.22 8.65 -12.25
C CYS A 593 31.52 7.28 -12.22
N PHE A 594 30.23 7.22 -11.91
CA PHE A 594 29.51 5.97 -11.80
C PHE A 594 29.17 5.37 -13.17
N THR A 595 29.51 4.10 -13.37
CA THR A 595 29.33 3.40 -14.67
C THR A 595 28.34 2.24 -14.63
N SER A 596 27.92 1.81 -13.42
CA SER A 596 27.08 0.62 -13.22
C SER A 596 25.76 0.88 -12.49
N LEU A 597 25.42 2.15 -12.20
CA LEU A 597 24.22 2.49 -11.43
C LEU A 597 22.94 2.13 -12.17
N ARG A 598 22.04 1.44 -11.49
CA ARG A 598 20.67 1.16 -11.93
C ARG A 598 19.67 2.13 -11.33
N SER A 599 19.94 2.65 -10.14
CA SER A 599 19.02 3.52 -9.43
C SER A 599 19.79 4.73 -8.89
N LEU A 600 19.31 5.93 -9.20
CA LEU A 600 19.88 7.19 -8.73
C LEU A 600 18.78 8.05 -8.11
N ASN A 601 18.98 8.45 -6.87
CA ASN A 601 18.17 9.47 -6.21
C ASN A 601 18.99 10.74 -6.01
N ILE A 602 18.55 11.84 -6.62
CA ILE A 602 19.10 13.20 -6.40
C ILE A 602 17.98 14.17 -5.96
N SER A 603 16.86 13.65 -5.46
CA SER A 603 15.70 14.46 -5.07
C SER A 603 16.05 15.53 -4.04
N GLU A 604 15.27 16.61 -4.00
CA GLU A 604 15.43 17.74 -3.08
C GLU A 604 16.83 18.38 -3.09
N SER A 605 17.63 18.12 -4.12
CA SER A 605 18.98 18.66 -4.25
C SER A 605 18.98 19.99 -4.99
N LYS A 606 19.89 20.87 -4.59
CA LYS A 606 20.19 22.10 -5.33
C LYS A 606 21.28 21.77 -6.35
N ILE A 607 21.02 22.02 -7.62
CA ILE A 607 21.96 21.70 -8.71
C ILE A 607 22.31 22.99 -9.43
N GLU A 608 23.60 23.28 -9.54
CA GLU A 608 24.10 24.43 -10.31
C GLU A 608 23.74 24.27 -11.80
N LYS A 609 23.34 25.39 -12.42
CA LYS A 609 22.82 25.41 -13.79
C LYS A 609 23.83 24.81 -14.79
N GLY A 610 23.34 23.94 -15.68
CA GLY A 610 24.13 23.35 -16.77
C GLY A 610 24.93 22.09 -16.39
N LEU A 611 24.94 21.69 -15.11
CA LEU A 611 25.71 20.53 -14.66
C LEU A 611 25.14 19.18 -15.10
N PHE A 612 23.84 19.08 -15.39
CA PHE A 612 23.23 17.82 -15.86
C PHE A 612 23.95 17.24 -17.08
N THR A 613 24.47 18.10 -17.96
CA THR A 613 25.21 17.72 -19.16
C THR A 613 26.53 17.02 -18.87
N LYS A 614 27.14 17.33 -17.72
CA LYS A 614 28.41 16.77 -17.26
C LYS A 614 28.20 15.60 -16.29
N MET A 615 27.14 15.69 -15.48
CA MET A 615 26.80 14.73 -14.44
C MET A 615 26.20 13.44 -15.01
N LEU A 616 25.31 13.55 -16.01
CA LEU A 616 24.65 12.39 -16.64
C LEU A 616 25.48 11.91 -17.84
N THR A 617 26.48 11.08 -17.56
CA THR A 617 27.35 10.48 -18.58
C THR A 617 26.59 9.46 -19.44
N VAL A 618 27.19 9.08 -20.58
CA VAL A 618 26.59 8.11 -21.52
C VAL A 618 26.41 6.75 -20.84
N GLU A 619 27.37 6.35 -20.03
CA GLU A 619 27.37 5.12 -19.24
C GLU A 619 26.20 5.10 -18.26
N LEU A 620 26.03 6.18 -17.49
CA LEU A 620 24.95 6.32 -16.51
C LEU A 620 23.57 6.30 -17.19
N ILE A 621 23.40 7.05 -18.28
CA ILE A 621 22.17 7.07 -19.08
C ILE A 621 21.83 5.67 -19.62
N ALA A 622 22.83 4.87 -20.00
CA ALA A 622 22.63 3.53 -20.55
C ALA A 622 22.29 2.47 -19.48
N SER A 623 22.59 2.73 -18.20
CA SER A 623 22.42 1.78 -17.10
C SER A 623 21.17 2.03 -16.24
N LEU A 624 20.70 3.28 -16.13
CA LEU A 624 19.60 3.67 -15.24
C LEU A 624 18.25 3.00 -15.56
N VAL A 625 17.62 2.49 -14.51
CA VAL A 625 16.28 1.88 -14.45
C VAL A 625 15.35 2.73 -13.57
N SER A 626 15.88 3.40 -12.55
CA SER A 626 15.14 4.30 -11.67
C SER A 626 15.87 5.63 -11.53
N LEU A 627 15.15 6.74 -11.70
CA LEU A 627 15.68 8.09 -11.52
C LEU A 627 14.68 8.94 -10.72
N ASP A 628 15.13 9.42 -9.57
CA ASP A 628 14.36 10.34 -8.73
C ASP A 628 15.00 11.74 -8.71
N LEU A 629 14.24 12.70 -9.26
CA LEU A 629 14.54 14.13 -9.39
C LEU A 629 13.46 14.98 -8.68
N SER A 630 12.66 14.39 -7.80
CA SER A 630 11.58 15.10 -7.10
C SER A 630 12.14 16.30 -6.34
N GLY A 631 11.43 17.43 -6.31
CA GLY A 631 11.93 18.65 -5.63
C GLY A 631 13.18 19.31 -6.24
N VAL A 632 13.73 18.80 -7.35
CA VAL A 632 14.83 19.45 -8.09
C VAL A 632 14.26 20.48 -9.07
N HIS A 633 14.86 21.67 -9.12
CA HIS A 633 14.51 22.67 -10.13
C HIS A 633 15.14 22.31 -11.48
N LEU A 634 14.36 21.74 -12.39
CA LEU A 634 14.80 21.31 -13.73
C LEU A 634 14.31 22.28 -14.81
N GLU A 635 15.19 23.02 -15.48
CA GLU A 635 14.75 23.68 -16.73
C GLU A 635 14.42 22.61 -17.78
N PHE A 636 13.55 22.91 -18.74
CA PHE A 636 13.23 21.95 -19.80
C PHE A 636 14.47 21.46 -20.59
N SER A 637 15.53 22.28 -20.66
CA SER A 637 16.80 21.87 -21.28
C SER A 637 17.54 20.77 -20.50
N ASP A 638 17.39 20.73 -19.18
CA ASP A 638 17.92 19.69 -18.30
C ASP A 638 17.10 18.41 -18.44
N PHE A 639 15.78 18.52 -18.53
CA PHE A 639 14.87 17.38 -18.76
C PHE A 639 15.27 16.55 -19.99
N LYS A 640 15.72 17.21 -21.05
CA LYS A 640 16.18 16.53 -22.28
C LYS A 640 17.36 15.58 -22.07
N ARG A 641 18.13 15.73 -20.98
CA ARG A 641 19.39 15.00 -20.77
C ARG A 641 19.19 13.54 -20.41
N PHE A 642 18.08 13.18 -19.79
CA PHE A 642 17.77 11.79 -19.44
C PHE A 642 16.77 11.12 -20.38
N LEU A 643 16.28 11.80 -21.42
CA LEU A 643 15.44 11.20 -22.47
C LEU A 643 16.07 9.98 -23.17
N PRO A 644 17.40 9.87 -23.32
CA PRO A 644 18.00 8.68 -23.91
C PRO A 644 18.04 7.45 -22.98
N CYS A 645 17.57 7.52 -21.73
CA CYS A 645 17.57 6.42 -20.76
C CYS A 645 16.59 5.29 -21.15
N LYS A 646 16.97 4.42 -22.09
CA LYS A 646 16.09 3.38 -22.67
C LYS A 646 15.58 2.31 -21.70
N LYS A 647 16.18 2.20 -20.52
CA LYS A 647 15.81 1.20 -19.49
C LYS A 647 14.98 1.80 -18.36
N LEU A 648 14.69 3.09 -18.41
CA LEU A 648 14.03 3.81 -17.32
C LEU A 648 12.60 3.30 -17.13
N LYS A 649 12.34 2.70 -15.98
CA LYS A 649 11.03 2.18 -15.56
C LYS A 649 10.34 3.09 -14.55
N TYR A 650 11.12 3.73 -13.70
CA TYR A 650 10.65 4.60 -12.63
C TYR A 650 11.23 5.99 -12.84
N LEU A 651 10.36 6.99 -12.98
CA LEU A 651 10.75 8.38 -13.14
C LEU A 651 9.94 9.26 -12.19
N TYR A 652 10.66 10.01 -11.36
CA TYR A 652 10.08 10.98 -10.43
C TYR A 652 10.72 12.33 -10.73
N PHE A 653 9.93 13.37 -10.97
CA PHE A 653 10.48 14.71 -11.22
C PHE A 653 9.49 15.82 -10.90
N LYS A 654 10.03 17.03 -10.74
CA LYS A 654 9.25 18.26 -10.64
C LYS A 654 9.26 19.00 -11.99
N VAL A 655 8.08 19.35 -12.48
CA VAL A 655 7.89 20.17 -13.69
C VAL A 655 8.28 21.61 -13.38
N ALA A 656 9.10 22.21 -14.24
CA ALA A 656 9.41 23.62 -14.13
C ALA A 656 8.25 24.50 -14.63
N ASN A 657 8.29 25.75 -14.18
CA ASN A 657 7.32 26.79 -14.52
C ASN A 657 7.44 27.30 -15.97
N ASP A 658 8.23 26.67 -16.83
CA ASP A 658 8.49 27.10 -18.21
C ASP A 658 7.56 26.44 -19.24
N ARG A 659 6.98 25.27 -18.96
CA ARG A 659 6.08 24.52 -19.88
C ARG A 659 4.92 23.84 -19.12
N SER A 660 3.89 23.40 -19.85
CA SER A 660 2.80 22.55 -19.32
C SER A 660 3.27 21.11 -19.10
N LEU A 661 2.55 20.33 -18.29
CA LEU A 661 2.85 18.91 -18.09
C LEU A 661 2.68 18.13 -19.40
N SER A 662 1.65 18.46 -20.19
CA SER A 662 1.43 17.84 -21.51
C SER A 662 2.68 17.85 -22.38
N TYR A 663 3.41 18.96 -22.41
CA TYR A 663 4.61 19.10 -23.21
C TYR A 663 5.75 18.16 -22.77
N TYR A 664 5.91 17.94 -21.46
CA TYR A 664 6.88 16.96 -20.95
C TYR A 664 6.49 15.52 -21.32
N CYS A 665 5.22 15.18 -21.17
CA CYS A 665 4.67 13.88 -21.50
C CYS A 665 4.77 13.57 -23.00
N ASP A 666 4.42 14.51 -23.88
CA ASP A 666 4.53 14.37 -25.33
C ASP A 666 5.96 14.03 -25.76
N ILE A 667 6.95 14.65 -25.12
CA ILE A 667 8.34 14.37 -25.43
C ILE A 667 8.77 12.98 -24.93
N LEU A 668 8.30 12.54 -23.76
CA LEU A 668 8.54 11.17 -23.31
C LEU A 668 7.97 10.16 -24.31
N VAL A 669 6.79 10.44 -24.88
CA VAL A 669 6.12 9.60 -25.89
C VAL A 669 6.96 9.47 -27.16
N LEU A 670 7.68 10.51 -27.55
CA LEU A 670 8.56 10.53 -28.73
C LEU A 670 9.92 9.83 -28.53
N THR A 671 10.19 9.31 -27.33
CA THR A 671 11.50 8.73 -26.99
C THR A 671 11.40 7.23 -26.71
N ALA A 672 12.56 6.57 -26.58
CA ALA A 672 12.62 5.15 -26.24
C ALA A 672 12.05 4.84 -24.84
N ILE A 673 11.99 5.84 -23.94
CA ILE A 673 11.47 5.70 -22.58
C ILE A 673 10.02 5.23 -22.57
N LYS A 674 9.19 5.65 -23.54
CA LYS A 674 7.80 5.21 -23.69
C LYS A 674 7.64 3.68 -23.58
N LYS A 675 8.62 2.91 -24.06
CA LYS A 675 8.56 1.43 -24.06
C LYS A 675 8.92 0.80 -22.72
N SER A 676 9.60 1.51 -21.83
CA SER A 676 10.06 0.97 -20.54
C SER A 676 9.37 1.60 -19.34
N LEU A 677 8.90 2.85 -19.46
CA LEU A 677 8.32 3.61 -18.36
C LEU A 677 7.06 2.92 -17.83
N ASN A 678 7.06 2.69 -16.52
CA ASN A 678 6.02 1.95 -15.83
C ASN A 678 5.44 2.73 -14.65
N VAL A 679 6.29 3.46 -13.91
CA VAL A 679 5.86 4.33 -12.81
C VAL A 679 6.32 5.76 -13.08
N LEU A 680 5.38 6.69 -12.97
CA LEU A 680 5.59 8.11 -13.20
C LEU A 680 5.07 8.90 -11.99
N ASN A 681 5.93 9.67 -11.34
CA ASN A 681 5.50 10.65 -10.35
C ASN A 681 5.92 12.04 -10.80
N VAL A 682 4.98 12.97 -10.77
CA VAL A 682 5.20 14.34 -11.19
C VAL A 682 4.73 15.30 -10.12
N GLU A 683 5.61 16.20 -9.70
CA GLU A 683 5.24 17.37 -8.91
C GLU A 683 5.16 18.59 -9.83
N ILE A 684 4.11 19.40 -9.69
CA ILE A 684 3.95 20.65 -10.43
C ILE A 684 3.36 21.72 -9.50
N ASP A 685 3.98 22.89 -9.43
CA ASP A 685 3.50 23.97 -8.54
C ASP A 685 2.29 24.73 -9.12
N ARG A 686 1.92 24.43 -10.37
CA ARG A 686 0.81 25.06 -11.09
C ARG A 686 -0.42 24.17 -11.10
N ASN A 687 -1.48 24.72 -11.65
CA ASN A 687 -2.67 23.95 -11.96
C ASN A 687 -2.42 23.08 -13.19
N ILE A 688 -3.06 21.91 -13.23
CA ILE A 688 -3.12 21.04 -14.41
C ILE A 688 -4.51 21.09 -15.03
N SER A 689 -4.61 20.62 -16.27
CA SER A 689 -5.83 20.65 -17.09
C SER A 689 -6.14 19.27 -17.68
N ILE A 690 -7.23 19.16 -18.44
CA ILE A 690 -7.57 17.92 -19.17
C ILE A 690 -6.45 17.54 -20.15
N ASP A 691 -5.90 18.52 -20.88
CA ASP A 691 -4.84 18.30 -21.87
C ASP A 691 -3.58 17.68 -21.25
N ASP A 692 -3.25 18.07 -20.01
CA ASP A 692 -2.13 17.50 -19.27
C ASP A 692 -2.35 16.00 -19.00
N LEU A 693 -3.58 15.61 -18.66
CA LEU A 693 -3.92 14.20 -18.46
C LEU A 693 -3.95 13.44 -19.79
N VAL A 694 -4.56 14.01 -20.84
CA VAL A 694 -4.64 13.41 -22.19
C VAL A 694 -3.27 12.97 -22.71
N SER A 695 -2.23 13.77 -22.48
CA SER A 695 -0.86 13.46 -22.89
C SER A 695 -0.33 12.13 -22.32
N LEU A 696 -0.86 11.64 -21.20
CA LEU A 696 -0.50 10.35 -20.62
C LEU A 696 -0.91 9.16 -21.49
N ASN A 697 -1.89 9.32 -22.38
CA ASN A 697 -2.40 8.24 -23.24
C ASN A 697 -1.31 7.70 -24.17
N GLY A 698 -0.35 8.55 -24.54
CA GLY A 698 0.80 8.14 -25.33
C GLY A 698 1.74 7.17 -24.60
N LEU A 699 1.63 6.99 -23.28
CA LEU A 699 2.50 6.17 -22.43
C LEU A 699 1.79 4.90 -21.95
N SER A 700 1.39 4.04 -22.88
CA SER A 700 0.51 2.88 -22.62
C SER A 700 1.05 1.80 -21.67
N ASN A 701 2.36 1.80 -21.34
CA ASN A 701 3.01 0.85 -20.41
C ASN A 701 2.93 1.24 -18.92
N LEU A 702 2.38 2.41 -18.62
CA LEU A 702 2.24 2.88 -17.24
C LEU A 702 1.35 1.93 -16.43
N SER A 703 1.75 1.67 -15.18
CA SER A 703 0.95 1.02 -14.16
C SER A 703 0.56 1.96 -13.03
N GLU A 704 1.41 2.94 -12.72
CA GLU A 704 1.15 3.89 -11.63
C GLU A 704 1.56 5.29 -12.06
N VAL A 705 0.63 6.23 -11.91
CA VAL A 705 0.88 7.66 -12.10
C VAL A 705 0.46 8.40 -10.84
N LYS A 706 1.36 9.19 -10.29
CA LYS A 706 1.07 10.15 -9.23
C LYS A 706 1.35 11.55 -9.73
N ILE A 707 0.39 12.46 -9.57
CA ILE A 707 0.58 13.87 -9.90
C ILE A 707 0.23 14.70 -8.68
N ILE A 708 1.21 15.43 -8.17
CA ILE A 708 1.03 16.42 -7.11
C ILE A 708 0.96 17.79 -7.78
N CYS A 709 -0.17 18.47 -7.66
CA CYS A 709 -0.40 19.76 -8.31
C CYS A 709 -1.09 20.77 -7.39
N ASN A 710 -1.12 22.04 -7.80
CA ASN A 710 -1.79 23.07 -7.01
C ASN A 710 -3.31 22.88 -6.99
N ALA A 711 -3.93 22.84 -8.17
CA ALA A 711 -5.37 22.66 -8.37
C ALA A 711 -5.63 22.08 -9.78
N PHE A 712 -6.87 21.70 -10.07
CA PHE A 712 -7.28 21.19 -11.40
C PHE A 712 -8.15 22.22 -12.13
N LEU A 713 -7.88 22.48 -13.42
CA LEU A 713 -8.64 23.39 -14.27
C LEU A 713 -9.40 22.62 -15.33
N LEU A 714 -10.72 22.83 -15.40
CA LEU A 714 -11.57 22.28 -16.44
C LEU A 714 -11.45 23.12 -17.74
N VAL A 715 -10.32 22.98 -18.42
CA VAL A 715 -10.03 23.59 -19.73
C VAL A 715 -9.26 22.55 -20.56
N GLY A 716 -9.46 22.51 -21.89
CA GLY A 716 -8.77 21.58 -22.80
C GLY A 716 -9.71 20.92 -23.81
N GLU A 717 -9.21 19.97 -24.60
CA GLU A 717 -10.06 19.19 -25.53
C GLU A 717 -11.10 18.37 -24.75
N GLU A 718 -12.38 18.76 -24.89
CA GLU A 718 -13.54 18.07 -24.30
C GLU A 718 -13.98 16.83 -25.10
N ASN A 719 -13.28 16.50 -26.20
CA ASN A 719 -13.49 15.24 -26.88
C ASN A 719 -13.01 14.14 -25.93
N LEU A 720 -13.94 13.51 -25.20
CA LEU A 720 -13.69 12.49 -24.19
C LEU A 720 -12.80 11.37 -24.74
N ILE A 721 -11.49 11.46 -24.48
CA ILE A 721 -10.54 10.39 -24.77
C ILE A 721 -10.68 9.36 -23.65
N LYS A 722 -11.29 8.24 -23.97
CA LYS A 722 -11.28 7.05 -23.09
C LYS A 722 -9.86 6.46 -23.13
N PHE A 723 -9.23 6.38 -21.97
CA PHE A 723 -7.88 5.81 -21.87
C PHE A 723 -7.89 4.31 -22.09
N ASP A 724 -6.84 3.80 -22.73
CA ASP A 724 -6.60 2.37 -22.94
C ASP A 724 -5.13 2.00 -22.69
N PHE A 725 -4.74 1.96 -21.42
CA PHE A 725 -3.47 1.42 -20.95
C PHE A 725 -3.43 -0.11 -21.06
N PHE A 726 -2.26 -0.65 -21.43
CA PHE A 726 -2.04 -2.10 -21.49
C PHE A 726 -2.14 -2.78 -20.13
N ASN A 727 -1.84 -2.04 -19.05
CA ASN A 727 -1.99 -2.56 -17.71
C ASN A 727 -3.44 -2.39 -17.23
N PRO A 728 -4.20 -3.49 -17.05
CA PRO A 728 -5.58 -3.44 -16.56
C PRO A 728 -5.69 -2.88 -15.13
N GLU A 729 -4.62 -2.96 -14.33
CA GLU A 729 -4.52 -2.48 -12.96
C GLU A 729 -3.85 -1.10 -12.88
N PHE A 730 -3.86 -0.33 -13.97
CA PHE A 730 -3.34 1.04 -13.95
C PHE A 730 -4.02 1.86 -12.85
N ARG A 731 -3.21 2.63 -12.10
CA ARG A 731 -3.63 3.50 -11.01
C ARG A 731 -3.16 4.93 -11.27
N LEU A 732 -4.08 5.88 -11.18
CA LEU A 732 -3.80 7.30 -11.17
C LEU A 732 -4.16 7.90 -9.81
N GLU A 733 -3.22 8.63 -9.21
CA GLU A 733 -3.40 9.42 -8.00
C GLU A 733 -3.14 10.90 -8.30
N LEU A 734 -4.17 11.73 -8.15
CA LEU A 734 -4.08 13.19 -8.21
C LEU A 734 -4.11 13.75 -6.79
N CYS A 735 -3.00 14.36 -6.36
CA CYS A 735 -2.90 15.07 -5.09
C CYS A 735 -3.03 16.58 -5.37
N LEU A 736 -4.11 17.18 -4.88
CA LEU A 736 -4.36 18.62 -5.00
C LEU A 736 -3.99 19.32 -3.71
N ARG A 737 -3.09 20.32 -3.78
CA ARG A 737 -2.81 21.21 -2.64
C ARG A 737 -4.02 22.05 -2.27
N HIS A 738 -4.82 22.42 -3.27
CA HIS A 738 -6.09 23.09 -3.10
C HIS A 738 -7.19 22.28 -3.81
N TYR A 739 -7.98 21.55 -3.02
CA TYR A 739 -9.08 20.76 -3.54
C TYR A 739 -10.20 21.67 -4.07
N ASN A 740 -10.37 21.69 -5.40
CA ASN A 740 -11.27 22.62 -6.09
C ASN A 740 -12.23 21.95 -7.09
N LEU A 741 -12.30 20.62 -7.07
CA LEU A 741 -13.11 19.86 -8.03
C LEU A 741 -14.58 19.83 -7.64
N ASP A 742 -15.45 20.16 -8.60
CA ASP A 742 -16.89 19.96 -8.51
C ASP A 742 -17.31 18.57 -9.03
N MET A 743 -18.57 18.23 -8.83
CA MET A 743 -19.10 16.92 -9.25
C MET A 743 -19.01 16.72 -10.77
N TYR A 744 -19.23 17.77 -11.57
CA TYR A 744 -19.17 17.69 -13.03
C TYR A 744 -17.77 17.31 -13.52
N THR A 745 -16.73 17.96 -12.98
CA THR A 745 -15.34 17.66 -13.33
C THR A 745 -14.94 16.26 -12.89
N ILE A 746 -15.42 15.80 -11.73
CA ILE A 746 -15.18 14.43 -11.26
C ILE A 746 -15.83 13.42 -12.22
N GLU A 747 -17.03 13.65 -12.74
CA GLU A 747 -17.66 12.76 -13.72
C GLU A 747 -16.88 12.67 -15.03
N ILE A 748 -16.39 13.80 -15.57
CA ILE A 748 -15.53 13.79 -16.76
C ILE A 748 -14.27 12.95 -16.51
N LEU A 749 -13.61 13.15 -15.37
CA LEU A 749 -12.41 12.38 -15.03
C LEU A 749 -12.71 10.89 -14.82
N LYS A 750 -13.86 10.56 -14.23
CA LYS A 750 -14.32 9.17 -14.11
C LYS A 750 -14.55 8.54 -15.47
N GLU A 751 -15.10 9.29 -16.44
CA GLU A 751 -15.31 8.82 -17.80
C GLU A 751 -13.99 8.62 -18.56
N MET A 752 -13.05 9.56 -18.45
CA MET A 752 -11.72 9.43 -19.06
C MET A 752 -10.99 8.19 -18.54
N PHE A 753 -11.01 7.97 -17.22
CA PHE A 753 -10.40 6.82 -16.55
C PHE A 753 -11.41 5.70 -16.29
N GLN A 754 -12.42 5.57 -17.15
CA GLN A 754 -13.51 4.62 -16.97
C GLN A 754 -13.09 3.16 -17.01
N ASN A 755 -11.82 2.80 -17.21
CA ASN A 755 -11.35 1.43 -16.95
C ASN A 755 -10.33 1.30 -15.81
N TYR A 756 -9.91 2.39 -15.16
CA TYR A 756 -8.75 2.37 -14.26
C TYR A 756 -9.00 2.95 -12.89
N SER A 757 -8.14 2.59 -11.96
CA SER A 757 -8.20 3.10 -10.60
C SER A 757 -7.77 4.53 -10.54
N PHE A 758 -8.59 5.33 -9.87
CA PHE A 758 -8.44 6.76 -9.86
C PHE A 758 -8.78 7.32 -8.48
N SER A 759 -7.83 8.03 -7.90
CA SER A 759 -7.99 8.72 -6.62
C SER A 759 -7.64 10.19 -6.79
N ILE A 760 -8.51 11.07 -6.30
CA ILE A 760 -8.28 12.50 -6.15
C ILE A 760 -8.38 12.86 -4.67
N ILE A 761 -7.26 13.29 -4.12
CA ILE A 761 -7.14 13.61 -2.69
C ILE A 761 -6.64 15.03 -2.49
N SER A 762 -6.92 15.57 -1.31
CA SER A 762 -6.21 16.76 -0.81
C SER A 762 -4.88 16.31 -0.24
N GLU A 763 -3.81 17.04 -0.55
CA GLU A 763 -2.52 16.91 0.13
C GLU A 763 -2.61 17.29 1.62
#